data_AF-A0A660Z5Y8-F1
#
_entry.id   AF-A0A660Z5Y8-F1
#
_cell.length_a   1.000
_cell.length_b   1.000
_cell.length_c   1.000
_cell.angle_alpha   90.00
_cell.angle_beta   90.00
_cell.angle_gamma   90.00
#
_symmetry.space_group_name_H-M   'P 1'
#
loop_
_entity.id
_entity.type
_entity.pdbx_description
1 polymer ?
#
loop_
_entity_poly.entity_id
_entity_poly.type
_entity_poly.pdbx_seq_one_letter_code
_entity_poly.pdbx_strand_id
1 'polypeptide(L)'
;MKHRGLSLFIGILLATSASHGETREKLRVGLSLREPFAFYDESGQLAGFDVELLKVMSSLSGWEIEWHPMDINELIPSIRSGKIDVIAGGFYVTEERKKSLRYTRPYAQSGLVMVAREDSRISSPPDLDGKTIGIVQGSAGDFWLKSARRSLGGVKVVYFPDPESALNALLSGKLDVAIDDYVHALYFWHTKALGKLKIVGEPYFLTRHDIALAVGRKRPELAEQLDENLRELMKSPLYEKLYNKWFLLKSPYHAEQFVRKALTASGIVFLILFVILFLYLYGRERKAKEELHRITKGTALAFATAVELKTPYLRGHSERVAEYARRIAARFGRDNELLYLAAILHDVGKIMIPDALMEKPGRLSEDELELIRKHPEVSYLIVKELIPAKDVALWIKAHHERWDGTGYPLGLKGEEIPLEARIIAVADAFDAMTTEKPYREPLSEEEALKRLREGAGTQWDPEVVDVALKTLHRIEKRPELDSFYTVIDRIKNTTCYTTLKLRVLYRIGEEIRNLVNLDRFLHNVLKIVKEVVPADVKLALVLKEKDDLIVRAQVGMPPDVIGIKLPRDRGITRWAYEHCEPVIVNDVEKDPRYFAPPGQEKIGSEMAVPLVVGDKVIGVLDVETTEKNAFTPEDLAFFQMVTTAIAGAIETARLYHEREVAA
;
A
#
# COMPACT_ATOMS: atom_id res chain seq x y z
N MET A 1 19.99 28.96 -60.06
CA MET A 1 19.41 28.65 -61.38
C MET A 1 17.88 28.77 -61.37
N LYS A 2 17.30 29.98 -61.28
CA LYS A 2 15.84 30.20 -61.35
C LYS A 2 15.51 31.59 -61.91
N HIS A 3 15.93 31.86 -63.15
CA HIS A 3 15.58 33.11 -63.86
C HIS A 3 15.06 32.90 -65.29
N ARG A 4 14.71 31.67 -65.68
CA ARG A 4 14.26 31.36 -67.06
C ARG A 4 12.77 31.08 -67.24
N GLY A 5 11.97 31.07 -66.17
CA GLY A 5 10.54 30.71 -66.24
C GLY A 5 9.57 31.89 -66.44
N LEU A 6 10.00 33.14 -66.22
CA LEU A 6 9.10 34.30 -66.23
C LEU A 6 8.84 34.83 -67.65
N SER A 7 9.78 34.67 -68.57
CA SER A 7 9.66 35.15 -69.95
C SER A 7 8.80 34.26 -70.85
N LEU A 8 8.58 32.99 -70.49
CA LEU A 8 7.90 32.03 -71.37
C LEU A 8 6.38 31.97 -71.15
N PHE A 9 5.89 32.31 -69.95
CA PHE A 9 4.45 32.26 -69.64
C PHE A 9 3.70 33.53 -70.03
N ILE A 10 4.39 34.67 -70.11
CA ILE A 10 3.85 35.93 -70.66
C ILE A 10 3.70 35.82 -72.19
N GLY A 11 4.57 35.05 -72.86
CA GLY A 11 4.55 34.89 -74.31
C GLY A 11 3.40 34.04 -74.86
N ILE A 12 2.78 33.16 -74.06
CA ILE A 12 1.76 32.22 -74.56
C ILE A 12 0.32 32.77 -74.44
N LEU A 13 0.09 33.78 -73.58
CA LEU A 13 -1.18 34.52 -73.54
C LEU A 13 -1.19 35.79 -74.42
N LEU A 14 -0.03 36.26 -74.88
CA LEU A 14 0.07 37.38 -75.85
C LEU A 14 -0.13 36.95 -77.31
N ALA A 15 -0.23 35.65 -77.60
CA ALA A 15 -0.33 35.12 -78.97
C ALA A 15 -1.77 35.04 -79.52
N THR A 16 -2.80 35.43 -78.77
CA THR A 16 -4.21 35.42 -79.23
C THR A 16 -4.90 36.78 -79.20
N SER A 17 -4.18 37.89 -79.01
CA SER A 17 -4.73 39.25 -79.13
C SER A 17 -3.83 40.22 -79.91
N ALA A 18 -3.00 39.71 -80.82
CA ALA A 18 -2.35 40.52 -81.83
C ALA A 18 -3.20 40.58 -83.11
N SER A 19 -4.40 41.15 -83.00
CA SER A 19 -5.05 41.81 -84.14
C SER A 19 -5.97 42.91 -83.62
N HIS A 20 -5.94 44.06 -84.28
CA HIS A 20 -6.70 45.30 -84.06
C HIS A 20 -5.99 46.36 -83.19
N GLY A 21 -5.60 47.45 -83.87
CA GLY A 21 -5.23 48.71 -83.26
C GLY A 21 -6.44 49.41 -82.67
N GLU A 22 -7.01 48.84 -81.59
CA GLU A 22 -8.00 49.47 -80.75
C GLU A 22 -7.30 50.20 -79.59
N THR A 23 -7.64 51.47 -79.40
CA THR A 23 -7.23 52.25 -78.23
C THR A 23 -7.63 51.51 -76.96
N ARG A 24 -6.65 51.00 -76.19
CA ARG A 24 -6.90 50.40 -74.87
C ARG A 24 -7.58 51.41 -73.96
N GLU A 25 -8.70 51.02 -73.34
CA GLU A 25 -9.37 51.87 -72.36
C GLU A 25 -8.41 52.12 -71.17
N LYS A 26 -8.18 53.39 -70.85
CA LYS A 26 -7.32 53.79 -69.73
C LYS A 26 -8.08 53.67 -68.41
N LEU A 27 -7.54 52.92 -67.48
CA LEU A 27 -8.07 52.76 -66.12
C LEU A 27 -7.22 53.57 -65.15
N ARG A 28 -7.76 54.69 -64.65
CA ARG A 28 -7.05 55.56 -63.69
C ARG A 28 -7.23 55.01 -62.29
N VAL A 29 -6.16 54.49 -61.69
CA VAL A 29 -6.19 53.84 -60.38
C VAL A 29 -5.60 54.78 -59.33
N GLY A 30 -6.43 55.21 -58.38
CA GLY A 30 -5.97 55.85 -57.15
C GLY A 30 -5.38 54.82 -56.20
N LEU A 31 -4.11 55.00 -55.83
CA LEU A 31 -3.40 54.10 -54.92
C LEU A 31 -3.14 54.76 -53.58
N SER A 32 -3.65 54.16 -52.50
CA SER A 32 -3.16 54.42 -51.15
C SER A 32 -1.82 53.71 -50.98
N LEU A 33 -0.73 54.45 -50.72
CA LEU A 33 0.56 53.83 -50.46
C LEU A 33 0.56 53.21 -49.04
N ARG A 34 0.70 51.88 -48.99
CA ARG A 34 0.81 51.06 -47.78
C ARG A 34 1.37 49.68 -48.11
N GLU A 35 2.45 49.26 -47.48
CA GLU A 35 2.97 47.91 -47.60
C GLU A 35 2.00 46.86 -46.99
N PRO A 36 2.01 45.59 -47.43
CA PRO A 36 2.55 45.11 -48.70
C PRO A 36 1.62 45.38 -49.90
N PHE A 37 0.58 46.20 -49.77
CA PHE A 37 -0.46 46.35 -50.78
C PHE A 37 -0.04 47.22 -51.98
N ALA A 38 0.53 48.39 -51.74
CA ALA A 38 1.05 49.28 -52.78
C ALA A 38 2.13 50.21 -52.20
N PHE A 39 3.35 50.19 -52.72
CA PHE A 39 4.45 51.01 -52.24
C PHE A 39 5.51 51.18 -53.33
N TYR A 40 6.48 52.07 -53.11
CA TYR A 40 7.66 52.16 -53.96
C TYR A 40 8.75 51.24 -53.43
N ASP A 41 9.24 50.33 -54.27
CA ASP A 41 10.39 49.49 -53.91
C ASP A 41 11.70 50.29 -53.91
N GLU A 42 12.81 49.63 -53.56
CA GLU A 42 14.15 50.25 -53.52
C GLU A 42 14.60 50.83 -54.88
N SER A 43 14.01 50.37 -55.99
CA SER A 43 14.29 50.88 -57.33
C SER A 43 13.42 52.08 -57.72
N GLY A 44 12.52 52.52 -56.83
CA GLY A 44 11.57 53.60 -57.07
C GLY A 44 10.38 53.18 -57.96
N GLN A 45 10.15 51.88 -58.15
CA GLN A 45 9.01 51.37 -58.91
C GLN A 45 7.83 50.99 -58.01
N LEU A 46 6.61 51.17 -58.53
CA LEU A 46 5.41 50.71 -57.82
C LEU A 46 5.37 49.18 -57.75
N ALA A 47 5.37 48.69 -56.51
CA ALA A 47 5.31 47.28 -56.12
C ALA A 47 4.20 47.07 -55.07
N GLY A 48 3.88 45.81 -54.81
CA GLY A 48 2.89 45.40 -53.82
C GLY A 48 1.78 44.54 -54.40
N PHE A 49 1.00 43.94 -53.50
CA PHE A 49 -0.05 42.99 -53.85
C PHE A 49 -1.10 43.59 -54.79
N ASP A 50 -1.64 44.77 -54.50
CA ASP A 50 -2.68 45.39 -55.31
C ASP A 50 -2.14 45.87 -56.67
N VAL A 51 -0.88 46.30 -56.70
CA VAL A 51 -0.19 46.68 -57.94
C VAL A 51 -0.04 45.46 -58.86
N GLU A 52 0.42 44.33 -58.32
CA GLU A 52 0.55 43.08 -59.09
C GLU A 52 -0.80 42.48 -59.46
N LEU A 53 -1.78 42.52 -58.55
CA LEU A 53 -3.15 42.06 -58.79
C LEU A 53 -3.77 42.81 -59.98
N LEU A 54 -3.72 44.14 -59.97
CA LEU A 54 -4.28 44.96 -61.03
C LEU A 54 -3.50 44.83 -62.34
N LYS A 55 -2.17 44.69 -62.33
CA LYS A 55 -1.38 44.38 -63.54
C LYS A 55 -1.83 43.07 -64.19
N VAL A 56 -2.08 42.04 -63.37
CA VAL A 56 -2.61 40.75 -63.87
C VAL A 56 -4.02 40.93 -64.43
N MET A 57 -4.92 41.63 -63.73
CA MET A 57 -6.27 41.89 -64.22
C MET A 57 -6.26 42.70 -65.54
N SER A 58 -5.39 43.71 -65.65
CA SER A 58 -5.18 44.49 -66.88
C SER A 58 -4.73 43.61 -68.05
N SER A 59 -3.87 42.63 -67.82
CA SER A 59 -3.46 41.68 -68.87
C SER A 59 -4.59 40.78 -69.37
N LEU A 60 -5.64 40.56 -68.56
CA LEU A 60 -6.81 39.74 -68.92
C LEU A 60 -7.91 40.56 -69.63
N SER A 61 -8.07 41.84 -69.29
CA SER A 61 -9.16 42.68 -69.78
C SER A 61 -8.75 43.72 -70.83
N GLY A 62 -7.45 43.88 -71.09
CA GLY A 62 -6.95 44.81 -72.11
C GLY A 62 -6.83 46.27 -71.66
N TRP A 63 -7.06 46.60 -70.39
CA TRP A 63 -6.91 47.95 -69.86
C TRP A 63 -5.45 48.41 -69.83
N GLU A 64 -5.22 49.71 -70.07
CA GLU A 64 -3.96 50.38 -69.74
C GLU A 64 -4.11 51.07 -68.38
N ILE A 65 -3.29 50.71 -67.38
CA ILE A 65 -3.40 51.28 -66.03
C ILE A 65 -2.58 52.56 -65.93
N GLU A 66 -3.24 53.64 -65.50
CA GLU A 66 -2.61 54.88 -65.08
C GLU A 66 -2.61 54.97 -63.56
N TRP A 67 -1.42 54.98 -62.96
CA TRP A 67 -1.27 54.99 -61.51
C TRP A 67 -1.29 56.41 -60.95
N HIS A 68 -2.16 56.66 -59.98
CA HIS A 68 -2.23 57.91 -59.23
C HIS A 68 -2.06 57.65 -57.73
N PRO A 69 -0.81 57.51 -57.23
CA PRO A 69 -0.55 57.49 -55.80
C PRO A 69 -1.03 58.79 -55.15
N MET A 70 -1.80 58.69 -54.07
CA MET A 70 -2.33 59.84 -53.34
C MET A 70 -2.66 59.50 -51.89
N ASP A 71 -2.86 60.53 -51.07
CA ASP A 71 -3.30 60.38 -49.68
C ASP A 71 -4.69 59.73 -49.60
N ILE A 72 -4.92 58.93 -48.55
CA ILE A 72 -6.19 58.22 -48.35
C ILE A 72 -7.40 59.15 -48.32
N ASN A 73 -7.23 60.39 -47.85
CA ASN A 73 -8.26 61.41 -47.76
C ASN A 73 -8.60 62.04 -49.13
N GLU A 74 -7.71 61.92 -50.12
CA GLU A 74 -7.91 62.43 -51.48
C GLU A 74 -8.59 61.41 -52.42
N LEU A 75 -8.57 60.12 -52.07
CA LEU A 75 -9.12 59.04 -52.90
C LEU A 75 -10.63 59.20 -53.18
N ILE A 76 -11.44 59.40 -52.14
CA ILE A 76 -12.91 59.53 -52.28
C ILE A 76 -13.31 60.83 -53.01
N PRO A 77 -12.71 62.00 -52.73
CA PRO A 77 -12.93 63.18 -53.55
C PRO A 77 -12.54 62.97 -55.03
N SER A 78 -11.39 62.35 -55.29
CA SER A 78 -10.87 62.13 -56.65
C SER A 78 -11.73 61.18 -57.48
N ILE A 79 -12.31 60.15 -56.87
CA ILE A 79 -13.24 59.24 -57.58
C ILE A 79 -14.59 59.90 -57.83
N ARG A 80 -15.04 60.81 -56.95
CA ARG A 80 -16.28 61.59 -57.14
C ARG A 80 -16.15 62.63 -58.25
N SER A 81 -14.99 63.27 -58.35
CA SER A 81 -14.70 64.24 -59.41
C SER A 81 -14.35 63.59 -60.76
N GLY A 82 -14.20 62.27 -60.81
CA GLY A 82 -13.83 61.53 -62.01
C GLY A 82 -12.34 61.67 -62.38
N LYS A 83 -11.48 62.06 -61.44
CA LYS A 83 -10.02 62.11 -61.61
C LYS A 83 -9.43 60.69 -61.65
N ILE A 84 -10.03 59.77 -60.90
CA ILE A 84 -9.71 58.33 -60.89
C ILE A 84 -10.97 57.50 -61.10
N ASP A 85 -10.81 56.27 -61.54
CA ASP A 85 -11.88 55.30 -61.82
C ASP A 85 -11.99 54.22 -60.73
N VAL A 86 -10.85 53.82 -60.15
CA VAL A 86 -10.74 52.73 -59.15
C VAL A 86 -9.85 53.18 -57.98
N ILE A 87 -10.18 52.74 -56.77
CA ILE A 87 -9.34 52.86 -55.57
C ILE A 87 -8.78 51.49 -55.20
N ALA A 88 -7.46 51.44 -54.97
CA ALA A 88 -6.73 50.30 -54.47
C ALA A 88 -5.65 50.76 -53.45
N GLY A 89 -4.85 49.83 -52.93
CA GLY A 89 -3.86 50.05 -51.88
C GLY A 89 -4.30 49.56 -50.50
N GLY A 90 -4.93 48.38 -50.43
CA GLY A 90 -5.38 47.77 -49.19
C GLY A 90 -6.62 48.47 -48.59
N PHE A 91 -7.48 49.00 -49.46
CA PHE A 91 -8.58 49.85 -49.05
C PHE A 91 -9.69 49.06 -48.34
N TYR A 92 -9.97 49.43 -47.08
CA TYR A 92 -10.99 48.76 -46.28
C TYR A 92 -12.41 49.08 -46.74
N VAL A 93 -13.22 48.03 -46.79
CA VAL A 93 -14.67 48.11 -46.85
C VAL A 93 -15.20 48.55 -45.48
N THR A 94 -15.87 49.71 -45.44
CA THR A 94 -16.54 50.22 -44.24
C THR A 94 -17.95 50.66 -44.58
N GLU A 95 -18.87 50.55 -43.62
CA GLU A 95 -20.27 50.96 -43.82
C GLU A 95 -20.41 52.43 -44.23
N GLU A 96 -19.56 53.30 -43.69
CA GLU A 96 -19.55 54.71 -44.07
C GLU A 96 -19.16 54.91 -45.54
N ARG A 97 -18.11 54.22 -46.00
CA ARG A 97 -17.63 54.35 -47.38
C ARG A 97 -18.58 53.69 -48.39
N LYS A 98 -19.33 52.63 -48.01
CA LYS A 98 -20.38 52.00 -48.84
C LYS A 98 -21.49 52.96 -49.26
N LYS A 99 -21.71 54.06 -48.51
CA LYS A 99 -22.65 55.12 -48.89
C LYS A 99 -22.24 55.82 -50.19
N SER A 100 -20.94 55.90 -50.47
CA SER A 100 -20.37 56.69 -51.58
C SER A 100 -19.73 55.86 -52.69
N LEU A 101 -19.35 54.62 -52.39
CA LEU A 101 -18.59 53.74 -53.28
C LEU A 101 -19.34 52.43 -53.54
N ARG A 102 -18.99 51.78 -54.64
CA ARG A 102 -19.22 50.35 -54.90
C ARG A 102 -17.92 49.60 -54.69
N TYR A 103 -17.99 48.33 -54.37
CA TYR A 103 -16.83 47.48 -54.14
C TYR A 103 -16.94 46.22 -54.98
N THR A 104 -15.78 45.66 -55.34
CA THR A 104 -15.68 44.26 -55.73
C THR A 104 -15.91 43.36 -54.51
N ARG A 105 -15.96 42.04 -54.73
CA ARG A 105 -15.76 41.06 -53.67
C ARG A 105 -14.45 41.33 -52.93
N PRO A 106 -14.39 41.03 -51.63
CA PRO A 106 -13.15 41.06 -50.88
C PRO A 106 -12.14 40.08 -51.48
N TYR A 107 -10.91 40.53 -51.69
CA TYR A 107 -9.81 39.65 -52.05
C TYR A 107 -8.95 39.30 -50.83
N ALA A 108 -8.85 40.19 -49.85
CA ALA A 108 -8.11 39.92 -48.62
C ALA A 108 -8.92 40.34 -47.40
N GLN A 109 -8.52 39.84 -46.23
CA GLN A 109 -9.07 40.24 -44.95
C GLN A 109 -7.93 40.59 -44.00
N SER A 110 -8.14 41.63 -43.21
CA SER A 110 -7.20 42.06 -42.19
C SER A 110 -7.97 42.66 -41.01
N GLY A 111 -7.26 43.02 -39.96
CA GLY A 111 -7.83 43.65 -38.78
C GLY A 111 -6.88 44.65 -38.18
N LEU A 112 -7.41 45.52 -37.32
CA LEU A 112 -6.60 46.47 -36.58
C LEU A 112 -5.97 45.79 -35.37
N VAL A 113 -4.69 46.07 -35.15
CA VAL A 113 -3.88 45.62 -34.02
C VAL A 113 -3.16 46.79 -33.38
N MET A 114 -2.66 46.56 -32.16
CA MET A 114 -1.74 47.49 -31.51
C MET A 114 -0.32 46.99 -31.73
N VAL A 115 0.59 47.89 -32.09
CA VAL A 115 2.01 47.59 -32.18
C VAL A 115 2.71 48.34 -31.06
N ALA A 116 3.52 47.63 -30.29
CA ALA A 116 4.29 48.19 -29.18
C ALA A 116 5.77 47.81 -29.32
N ARG A 117 6.66 48.45 -28.57
CA ARG A 117 8.04 47.95 -28.44
C ARG A 117 8.06 46.58 -27.76
N GLU A 118 9.05 45.77 -28.10
CA GLU A 118 9.20 44.40 -27.57
C GLU A 118 9.22 44.39 -26.02
N ASP A 119 9.92 45.36 -25.43
CA ASP A 119 10.08 45.54 -23.98
C ASP A 119 8.86 46.15 -23.27
N SER A 120 7.84 46.57 -24.02
CA SER A 120 6.63 47.19 -23.47
C SER A 120 5.79 46.18 -22.68
N ARG A 121 5.15 46.60 -21.58
CA ARG A 121 4.18 45.78 -20.84
C ARG A 121 2.77 45.79 -21.43
N ILE A 122 2.55 46.57 -22.50
CA ILE A 122 1.23 46.73 -23.13
C ILE A 122 0.81 45.40 -23.77
N SER A 123 -0.38 44.94 -23.41
CA SER A 123 -0.94 43.65 -23.81
C SER A 123 -2.42 43.72 -24.21
N SER A 124 -3.12 44.80 -23.83
CA SER A 124 -4.55 44.96 -24.04
C SER A 124 -4.96 46.44 -24.17
N PRO A 125 -6.13 46.77 -24.75
CA PRO A 125 -6.57 48.16 -24.89
C PRO A 125 -6.67 48.96 -23.57
N PRO A 126 -7.05 48.37 -22.42
CA PRO A 126 -6.97 49.06 -21.12
C PRO A 126 -5.57 49.59 -20.75
N ASP A 127 -4.49 48.96 -21.23
CA ASP A 127 -3.12 49.39 -20.94
C ASP A 127 -2.73 50.70 -21.65
N LEU A 128 -3.61 51.24 -22.50
CA LEU A 128 -3.39 52.49 -23.24
C LEU A 128 -3.66 53.75 -22.42
N ASP A 129 -4.20 53.63 -21.20
CA ASP A 129 -4.47 54.80 -20.35
C ASP A 129 -3.19 55.60 -20.08
N GLY A 130 -3.27 56.91 -20.32
CA GLY A 130 -2.14 57.84 -20.19
C GLY A 130 -0.99 57.62 -21.19
N LYS A 131 -1.16 56.76 -22.20
CA LYS A 131 -0.14 56.48 -23.22
C LYS A 131 -0.24 57.40 -24.43
N THR A 132 0.87 57.51 -25.16
CA THR A 132 0.93 58.21 -26.45
C THR A 132 0.73 57.21 -27.59
N ILE A 133 -0.36 57.36 -28.34
CA ILE A 133 -0.70 56.48 -29.46
C ILE A 133 -0.50 57.19 -30.81
N GLY A 134 0.11 56.49 -31.76
CA GLY A 134 0.22 56.92 -33.15
C GLY A 134 -0.92 56.35 -33.99
N ILE A 135 -1.60 57.20 -34.75
CA ILE A 135 -2.67 56.82 -35.67
C ILE A 135 -2.56 57.58 -36.99
N VAL A 136 -2.88 56.92 -38.10
CA VAL A 136 -3.00 57.60 -39.40
C VAL A 136 -4.34 58.30 -39.53
N GLN A 137 -4.35 59.59 -39.88
CA GLN A 137 -5.58 60.38 -39.97
C GLN A 137 -6.52 59.86 -41.08
N GLY A 138 -7.82 59.71 -40.79
CA GLY A 138 -8.80 59.19 -41.76
C GLY A 138 -8.71 57.67 -42.04
N SER A 139 -7.81 56.97 -41.35
CA SER A 139 -7.70 55.51 -41.38
C SER A 139 -8.79 54.82 -40.56
N ALA A 140 -8.93 53.51 -40.72
CA ALA A 140 -9.80 52.70 -39.87
C ALA A 140 -9.42 52.79 -38.38
N GLY A 141 -8.13 52.97 -38.06
CA GLY A 141 -7.66 53.20 -36.70
C GLY A 141 -8.22 54.48 -36.09
N ASP A 142 -8.33 55.56 -36.88
CA ASP A 142 -8.94 56.82 -36.43
C ASP A 142 -10.45 56.65 -36.14
N PHE A 143 -11.16 55.86 -36.94
CA PHE A 143 -12.57 55.53 -36.69
C PHE A 143 -12.75 54.64 -35.45
N TRP A 144 -11.92 53.62 -35.29
CA TRP A 144 -11.91 52.77 -34.09
C TRP A 144 -11.61 53.59 -32.83
N LEU A 145 -10.64 54.51 -32.89
CA LEU A 145 -10.34 55.37 -31.74
C LEU A 145 -11.55 56.22 -31.37
N LYS A 146 -12.26 56.81 -32.34
CA LYS A 146 -13.46 57.63 -32.06
C LYS A 146 -14.55 56.83 -31.34
N SER A 147 -14.71 55.55 -31.62
CA SER A 147 -15.66 54.69 -30.90
C SER A 147 -15.12 54.22 -29.54
N ALA A 148 -13.82 53.92 -29.43
CA ALA A 148 -13.17 53.43 -28.21
C ALA A 148 -12.82 54.54 -27.19
N ARG A 149 -12.81 55.81 -27.59
CA ARG A 149 -12.37 56.94 -26.75
C ARG A 149 -13.17 57.11 -25.45
N ARG A 150 -14.42 56.65 -25.40
CA ARG A 150 -15.24 56.70 -24.17
C ARG A 150 -14.75 55.72 -23.10
N SER A 151 -14.07 54.65 -23.50
CA SER A 151 -13.56 53.59 -22.61
C SER A 151 -12.05 53.66 -22.37
N LEU A 152 -11.32 54.49 -23.11
CA LEU A 152 -9.87 54.66 -22.98
C LEU A 152 -9.57 55.97 -22.22
N GLY A 153 -8.96 55.89 -21.03
CA GLY A 153 -8.56 57.05 -20.23
C GLY A 153 -7.40 57.82 -20.86
N GLY A 154 -7.33 59.14 -20.65
CA GLY A 154 -6.13 59.99 -20.78
C GLY A 154 -5.26 59.95 -22.06
N VAL A 155 -5.64 59.22 -23.11
CA VAL A 155 -4.74 58.88 -24.22
C VAL A 155 -4.32 60.13 -25.00
N LYS A 156 -3.02 60.28 -25.24
CA LYS A 156 -2.45 61.32 -26.11
C LYS A 156 -2.31 60.79 -27.53
N VAL A 157 -3.04 61.38 -28.47
CA VAL A 157 -3.06 60.93 -29.88
C VAL A 157 -2.10 61.77 -30.71
N VAL A 158 -1.24 61.12 -31.48
CA VAL A 158 -0.35 61.74 -32.47
C VAL A 158 -0.75 61.23 -33.85
N TYR A 159 -1.15 62.15 -34.72
CA TYR A 159 -1.56 61.83 -36.08
C TYR A 159 -0.36 61.78 -37.03
N PHE A 160 -0.33 60.77 -37.89
CA PHE A 160 0.68 60.58 -38.92
C PHE A 160 0.03 60.58 -40.32
N PRO A 161 0.77 61.01 -41.36
CA PRO A 161 0.28 60.98 -42.73
C PRO A 161 0.22 59.55 -43.30
N ASP A 162 1.14 58.68 -42.89
CA ASP A 162 1.24 57.31 -43.38
C ASP A 162 1.57 56.30 -42.25
N PRO A 163 1.23 55.01 -42.43
CA PRO A 163 1.48 53.98 -41.41
C PRO A 163 2.95 53.78 -41.06
N GLU A 164 3.86 53.91 -42.03
CA GLU A 164 5.29 53.67 -41.83
C GLU A 164 5.90 54.72 -40.90
N SER A 165 5.55 56.00 -41.08
CA SER A 165 5.94 57.10 -40.21
C SER A 165 5.50 56.87 -38.76
N ALA A 166 4.32 56.31 -38.53
CA ALA A 166 3.83 55.96 -37.20
C ALA A 166 4.68 54.85 -36.55
N LEU A 167 4.98 53.77 -37.29
CA LEU A 167 5.83 52.68 -36.77
C LEU A 167 7.29 53.11 -36.54
N ASN A 168 7.83 53.99 -37.39
CA ASN A 168 9.16 54.58 -37.20
C ASN A 168 9.20 55.52 -35.98
N ALA A 169 8.12 56.26 -35.71
CA ALA A 169 7.99 57.05 -34.49
C ALA A 169 7.92 56.16 -33.23
N LEU A 170 7.29 55.00 -33.32
CA LEU A 170 7.28 54.00 -32.25
C LEU A 170 8.67 53.41 -32.00
N LEU A 171 9.41 53.07 -33.06
CA LEU A 171 10.80 52.57 -32.98
C LEU A 171 11.75 53.59 -32.34
N SER A 172 11.57 54.88 -32.63
CA SER A 172 12.37 55.97 -32.06
C SER A 172 11.95 56.39 -30.65
N GLY A 173 10.97 55.69 -30.05
CA GLY A 173 10.51 55.95 -28.68
C GLY A 173 9.59 57.17 -28.53
N LYS A 174 9.14 57.78 -29.64
CA LYS A 174 8.25 58.96 -29.62
C LYS A 174 6.79 58.59 -29.31
N LEU A 175 6.43 57.32 -29.45
CA LEU A 175 5.12 56.75 -29.15
C LEU A 175 5.27 55.59 -28.17
N ASP A 176 4.21 55.29 -27.43
CA ASP A 176 4.11 54.05 -26.65
C ASP A 176 3.52 52.91 -27.49
N VAL A 177 2.57 53.24 -28.37
CA VAL A 177 1.84 52.29 -29.23
C VAL A 177 1.52 52.94 -30.58
N ALA A 178 1.50 52.15 -31.65
CA ALA A 178 0.87 52.51 -32.91
C ALA A 178 -0.35 51.60 -33.18
N ILE A 179 -1.44 52.17 -33.68
CA ILE A 179 -2.60 51.40 -34.17
C ILE A 179 -2.43 51.20 -35.66
N ASP A 180 -2.42 49.95 -36.10
CA ASP A 180 -2.09 49.61 -37.48
C ASP A 180 -2.87 48.39 -37.99
N ASP A 181 -2.87 48.19 -39.30
CA ASP A 181 -3.37 46.98 -39.96
C ASP A 181 -2.44 45.79 -39.66
N TYR A 182 -3.01 44.64 -39.32
CA TYR A 182 -2.25 43.44 -38.96
C TYR A 182 -1.28 42.98 -40.04
N VAL A 183 -1.71 42.97 -41.31
CA VAL A 183 -0.84 42.56 -42.42
C VAL A 183 0.29 43.57 -42.60
N HIS A 184 -0.01 44.87 -42.54
CA HIS A 184 1.03 45.90 -42.65
C HIS A 184 2.02 45.81 -41.47
N ALA A 185 1.52 45.72 -40.24
CA ALA A 185 2.33 45.56 -39.04
C ALA A 185 3.20 44.30 -39.10
N LEU A 186 2.66 43.18 -39.57
CA LEU A 186 3.39 41.91 -39.73
C LEU A 186 4.47 42.02 -40.82
N TYR A 187 4.16 42.68 -41.94
CA TYR A 187 5.13 42.95 -42.99
C TYR A 187 6.28 43.83 -42.48
N PHE A 188 5.97 44.93 -41.81
CA PHE A 188 6.96 45.83 -41.22
C PHE A 188 7.79 45.13 -40.15
N TRP A 189 7.17 44.30 -39.32
CA TRP A 189 7.87 43.50 -38.31
C TRP A 189 8.90 42.56 -38.94
N HIS A 190 8.52 41.80 -39.97
CA HIS A 190 9.45 40.88 -40.66
C HIS A 190 10.58 41.60 -41.40
N THR A 191 10.29 42.75 -42.01
CA THR A 191 11.23 43.41 -42.92
C THR A 191 12.12 44.45 -42.24
N LYS A 192 11.59 45.20 -41.26
CA LYS A 192 12.23 46.40 -40.70
C LYS A 192 12.40 46.36 -39.17
N ALA A 193 11.60 45.56 -38.43
CA ALA A 193 11.49 45.66 -36.97
C ALA A 193 11.57 44.34 -36.18
N LEU A 194 12.18 43.30 -36.77
CA LEU A 194 12.29 41.97 -36.15
C LEU A 194 13.01 42.05 -34.79
N GLY A 195 12.35 41.60 -33.73
CA GLY A 195 12.87 41.63 -32.35
C GLY A 195 12.94 43.02 -31.69
N LYS A 196 12.38 44.06 -32.32
CA LYS A 196 12.34 45.43 -31.78
C LYS A 196 10.91 45.87 -31.41
N LEU A 197 9.94 45.44 -32.20
CA LEU A 197 8.52 45.66 -31.95
C LEU A 197 7.82 44.33 -31.75
N LYS A 198 6.68 44.35 -31.07
CA LYS A 198 5.73 43.24 -30.99
C LYS A 198 4.34 43.68 -31.45
N ILE A 199 3.63 42.74 -32.08
CA ILE A 199 2.23 42.89 -32.43
C ILE A 199 1.40 42.36 -31.25
N VAL A 200 0.54 43.21 -30.71
CA VAL A 200 -0.29 42.90 -29.54
C VAL A 200 -1.68 42.48 -30.01
N GLY A 201 -2.01 41.23 -29.70
CA GLY A 201 -3.30 40.62 -29.99
C GLY A 201 -3.35 39.78 -31.27
N GLU A 202 -4.50 39.18 -31.51
CA GLU A 202 -4.79 38.37 -32.71
C GLU A 202 -4.97 39.24 -33.96
N PRO A 203 -4.91 38.67 -35.18
CA PRO A 203 -5.09 39.41 -36.44
C PRO A 203 -6.35 40.30 -36.54
N TYR A 204 -7.35 40.06 -35.68
CA TYR A 204 -8.61 40.80 -35.61
C TYR A 204 -8.87 41.42 -34.22
N PHE A 205 -7.78 41.71 -33.49
CA PHE A 205 -7.84 42.07 -32.07
C PHE A 205 -8.73 43.28 -31.77
N LEU A 206 -8.68 44.32 -32.61
CA LEU A 206 -9.49 45.52 -32.43
C LEU A 206 -10.73 45.53 -33.34
N THR A 207 -10.56 45.18 -34.62
CA THR A 207 -11.65 45.07 -35.61
C THR A 207 -11.29 44.06 -36.71
N ARG A 208 -12.27 43.63 -37.49
CA ARG A 208 -12.10 42.85 -38.73
C ARG A 208 -12.65 43.63 -39.92
N HIS A 209 -11.86 43.74 -40.99
CA HIS A 209 -12.23 44.44 -42.21
C HIS A 209 -11.92 43.62 -43.46
N ASP A 210 -12.85 43.68 -44.41
CA ASP A 210 -12.64 43.20 -45.76
C ASP A 210 -11.85 44.23 -46.58
N ILE A 211 -10.98 43.75 -47.45
CA ILE A 211 -10.19 44.55 -48.38
C ILE A 211 -10.67 44.27 -49.80
N ALA A 212 -11.08 45.32 -50.50
CA ALA A 212 -11.66 45.24 -51.84
C ALA A 212 -11.28 46.46 -52.69
N LEU A 213 -11.36 46.30 -54.01
CA LEU A 213 -11.23 47.42 -54.94
C LEU A 213 -12.51 48.26 -54.86
N ALA A 214 -12.37 49.58 -54.85
CA ALA A 214 -13.50 50.50 -54.76
C ALA A 214 -13.71 51.26 -56.08
N VAL A 215 -14.96 51.42 -56.49
CA VAL A 215 -15.37 52.12 -57.72
C VAL A 215 -16.41 53.18 -57.38
N GLY A 216 -16.44 54.27 -58.14
CA GLY A 216 -17.45 55.32 -57.97
C GLY A 216 -18.84 54.80 -58.28
N ARG A 217 -19.86 55.19 -57.49
CA ARG A 217 -21.26 54.73 -57.69
C ARG A 217 -21.83 55.01 -59.08
N LYS A 218 -21.28 55.98 -59.80
CA LYS A 218 -21.68 56.37 -61.17
C LYS A 218 -21.20 55.39 -62.26
N ARG A 219 -20.33 54.41 -61.96
CA ARG A 219 -19.86 53.37 -62.90
C ARG A 219 -20.13 51.97 -62.36
N PRO A 220 -21.39 51.52 -62.25
CA PRO A 220 -21.72 50.18 -61.76
C PRO A 220 -21.15 49.06 -62.65
N GLU A 221 -21.16 49.25 -63.97
CA GLU A 221 -20.64 48.28 -64.95
C GLU A 221 -19.15 47.96 -64.73
N LEU A 222 -18.34 48.99 -64.44
CA LEU A 222 -16.90 48.81 -64.14
C LEU A 222 -16.69 48.00 -62.86
N ALA A 223 -17.54 48.20 -61.84
CA ALA A 223 -17.46 47.45 -60.59
C ALA A 223 -17.79 45.96 -60.81
N GLU A 224 -18.80 45.66 -61.63
CA GLU A 224 -19.19 44.29 -61.99
C GLU A 224 -18.10 43.60 -62.82
N GLN A 225 -17.53 44.30 -63.79
CA GLN A 225 -16.43 43.78 -64.61
C GLN A 225 -15.18 43.47 -63.77
N LEU A 226 -14.78 44.38 -62.87
CA LEU A 226 -13.67 44.15 -61.94
C LEU A 226 -13.95 42.99 -60.99
N ASP A 227 -15.18 42.86 -60.51
CA ASP A 227 -15.58 41.78 -59.61
C ASP A 227 -15.51 40.40 -60.29
N GLU A 228 -15.96 40.32 -61.53
CA GLU A 228 -15.94 39.09 -62.32
C GLU A 228 -14.51 38.67 -62.68
N ASN A 229 -13.68 39.63 -63.11
CA ASN A 229 -12.25 39.38 -63.34
C ASN A 229 -11.54 38.88 -62.08
N LEU A 230 -11.85 39.49 -60.94
CA LEU A 230 -11.28 39.10 -59.66
C LEU A 230 -11.76 37.70 -59.25
N ARG A 231 -13.02 37.35 -59.51
CA ARG A 231 -13.56 36.01 -59.26
C ARG A 231 -12.77 34.93 -59.98
N GLU A 232 -12.50 35.11 -61.27
CA GLU A 232 -11.78 34.13 -62.07
C GLU A 232 -10.30 34.09 -61.68
N LEU A 233 -9.68 35.26 -61.41
CA LEU A 233 -8.32 35.32 -60.94
C LEU A 233 -8.14 34.59 -59.60
N MET A 234 -9.05 34.78 -58.63
CA MET A 234 -9.01 34.15 -57.31
C MET A 234 -9.09 32.61 -57.36
N LYS A 235 -9.64 32.02 -58.43
CA LYS A 235 -9.65 30.56 -58.65
C LYS A 235 -8.33 30.05 -59.25
N SER A 236 -7.49 30.93 -59.76
CA SER A 236 -6.26 30.56 -60.46
C SER A 236 -5.07 30.34 -59.51
N PRO A 237 -4.11 29.47 -59.89
CA PRO A 237 -2.84 29.33 -59.15
C PRO A 237 -2.01 30.63 -59.11
N LEU A 238 -2.27 31.56 -60.03
CA LEU A 238 -1.59 32.86 -60.07
C LEU A 238 -1.97 33.72 -58.87
N TYR A 239 -3.25 33.74 -58.50
CA TYR A 239 -3.70 34.42 -57.29
C TYR A 239 -3.10 33.80 -56.03
N GLU A 240 -3.10 32.47 -55.92
CA GLU A 240 -2.48 31.78 -54.79
C GLU A 240 -0.99 32.14 -54.67
N LYS A 241 -0.26 32.20 -55.79
CA LYS A 241 1.15 32.62 -55.81
C LYS A 241 1.34 34.07 -55.40
N LEU A 242 0.49 35.00 -55.86
CA LEU A 242 0.52 36.41 -55.44
C LEU A 242 0.21 36.56 -53.95
N TYR A 243 -0.83 35.87 -53.49
CA TYR A 243 -1.27 35.89 -52.10
C TYR A 243 -0.16 35.34 -51.19
N ASN A 244 0.43 34.21 -51.57
CA ASN A 244 1.51 33.58 -50.83
C ASN A 244 2.79 34.43 -50.81
N LYS A 245 3.11 35.12 -51.91
CA LYS A 245 4.27 36.03 -51.99
C LYS A 245 4.18 37.16 -50.97
N TRP A 246 2.99 37.73 -50.77
CA TRP A 246 2.82 38.96 -49.99
C TRP A 246 2.24 38.75 -48.58
N PHE A 247 1.50 37.65 -48.33
CA PHE A 247 0.78 37.43 -47.06
C PHE A 247 1.24 36.20 -46.24
N LEU A 248 2.06 35.27 -46.75
CA LEU A 248 2.56 34.10 -45.98
C LEU A 248 3.71 34.45 -45.01
N LEU A 249 3.54 35.49 -44.20
CA LEU A 249 4.44 35.79 -43.09
C LEU A 249 3.98 35.03 -41.85
N LYS A 250 4.85 34.23 -41.22
CA LYS A 250 4.53 33.51 -39.98
C LYS A 250 4.47 34.49 -38.80
N SER A 251 3.38 34.50 -38.05
CA SER A 251 3.22 35.33 -36.86
C SER A 251 3.75 34.64 -35.60
N PRO A 252 4.50 35.33 -34.72
CA PRO A 252 5.02 34.77 -33.47
C PRO A 252 3.92 34.44 -32.44
N TYR A 253 2.74 35.08 -32.54
CA TYR A 253 1.66 34.96 -31.56
C TYR A 253 1.15 33.52 -31.37
N HIS A 254 1.02 32.74 -32.44
CA HIS A 254 0.48 31.38 -32.35
C HIS A 254 1.47 30.38 -31.72
N ALA A 255 2.78 30.59 -31.91
CA ALA A 255 3.80 29.68 -31.39
C ALA A 255 3.89 29.78 -29.85
N GLU A 256 3.92 30.99 -29.30
CA GLU A 256 4.03 31.20 -27.85
C GLU A 256 2.81 30.71 -27.07
N GLN A 257 1.60 30.98 -27.58
CA GLN A 257 0.39 30.49 -26.93
C GLN A 257 0.30 28.96 -26.92
N PHE A 258 0.72 28.33 -28.01
CA PHE A 258 0.75 26.87 -28.11
C PHE A 258 1.70 26.28 -27.07
N VAL A 259 2.92 26.81 -26.97
CA VAL A 259 3.92 26.37 -25.97
C VAL A 259 3.39 26.55 -24.55
N ARG A 260 2.79 27.71 -24.23
CA ARG A 260 2.25 27.98 -22.89
C ARG A 260 1.15 27.00 -22.50
N LYS A 261 0.20 26.73 -23.41
CA LYS A 261 -0.89 25.76 -23.18
C LYS A 261 -0.34 24.34 -23.00
N ALA A 262 0.63 23.94 -23.82
CA ALA A 262 1.28 22.63 -23.71
C ALA A 262 1.99 22.44 -22.37
N LEU A 263 2.73 23.44 -21.90
CA LEU A 263 3.40 23.41 -20.59
C LEU A 263 2.40 23.27 -19.44
N THR A 264 1.31 24.05 -19.46
CA THR A 264 0.26 23.94 -18.42
C THR A 264 -0.40 22.57 -18.39
N ALA A 265 -0.69 21.99 -19.56
CA ALA A 265 -1.26 20.64 -19.65
C ALA A 265 -0.29 19.58 -19.13
N SER A 266 0.99 19.67 -19.49
CA SER A 266 2.02 18.75 -18.98
C SER A 266 2.21 18.84 -17.46
N GLY A 267 2.11 20.04 -16.89
CA GLY A 267 2.20 20.24 -15.44
C GLY A 267 1.04 19.56 -14.69
N ILE A 268 -0.18 19.65 -15.24
CA ILE A 268 -1.36 18.98 -14.66
C ILE A 268 -1.20 17.45 -14.72
N VAL A 269 -0.78 16.91 -15.87
CA VAL A 269 -0.54 15.46 -16.02
C VAL A 269 0.54 14.99 -15.04
N PHE A 270 1.64 15.74 -14.92
CA PHE A 270 2.70 15.41 -13.97
C PHE A 270 2.20 15.42 -12.51
N LEU A 271 1.39 16.42 -12.13
CA LEU A 271 0.81 16.48 -10.79
C LEU A 271 -0.11 15.28 -10.51
N ILE A 272 -0.94 14.88 -11.47
CA ILE A 272 -1.81 13.70 -11.34
C ILE A 272 -0.97 12.43 -11.15
N LEU A 273 0.06 12.24 -11.99
CA LEU A 273 0.96 11.08 -11.88
C LEU A 273 1.71 11.08 -10.55
N PHE A 274 2.15 12.24 -10.08
CA PHE A 274 2.80 12.39 -8.77
C PHE A 274 1.86 12.00 -7.63
N VAL A 275 0.60 12.46 -7.64
CA VAL A 275 -0.40 12.10 -6.61
C VAL A 275 -0.69 10.61 -6.64
N ILE A 276 -0.86 10.01 -7.82
CA ILE A 276 -1.08 8.55 -7.97
C ILE A 276 0.12 7.77 -7.40
N LEU A 277 1.35 8.16 -7.76
CA LEU A 277 2.56 7.54 -7.26
C LEU A 277 2.67 7.68 -5.74
N PHE A 278 2.39 8.87 -5.20
CA PHE A 278 2.37 9.12 -3.77
C PHE A 278 1.38 8.22 -3.04
N LEU A 279 0.13 8.14 -3.51
CA LEU A 279 -0.90 7.27 -2.92
C LEU A 279 -0.50 5.78 -3.00
N TYR A 280 0.11 5.35 -4.11
CA TYR A 280 0.63 4.00 -4.27
C TYR A 280 1.74 3.67 -3.26
N LEU A 281 2.75 4.55 -3.15
CA LEU A 281 3.87 4.37 -2.22
C LEU A 281 3.39 4.39 -0.76
N TYR A 282 2.50 5.32 -0.42
CA TYR A 282 1.90 5.42 0.90
C TYR A 282 1.07 4.18 1.26
N GLY A 283 0.25 3.69 0.33
CA GLY A 283 -0.53 2.47 0.50
C GLY A 283 0.37 1.22 0.67
N ARG A 284 1.48 1.15 -0.08
CA ARG A 284 2.46 0.06 0.05
C ARG A 284 3.16 0.08 1.41
N GLU A 285 3.59 1.24 1.88
CA GLU A 285 4.23 1.38 3.19
C GLU A 285 3.29 0.98 4.32
N ARG A 286 2.02 1.42 4.27
CA ARG A 286 1.00 1.02 5.24
C ARG A 286 0.78 -0.49 5.28
N LYS A 287 0.61 -1.13 4.12
CA LYS A 287 0.44 -2.59 4.05
C LYS A 287 1.66 -3.33 4.60
N ALA A 288 2.87 -2.89 4.28
CA ALA A 288 4.09 -3.49 4.79
C ALA A 288 4.19 -3.38 6.32
N LYS A 289 3.81 -2.22 6.91
CA LYS A 289 3.77 -2.05 8.37
C LYS A 289 2.73 -2.95 9.03
N GLU A 290 1.52 -3.04 8.46
CA GLU A 290 0.44 -3.90 8.97
C GLU A 290 0.81 -5.39 8.89
N GLU A 291 1.47 -5.82 7.81
CA GLU A 291 1.95 -7.19 7.63
C GLU A 291 3.08 -7.53 8.60
N LEU A 292 4.08 -6.64 8.75
CA LEU A 292 5.16 -6.82 9.72
C LEU A 292 4.62 -6.91 11.15
N HIS A 293 3.65 -6.07 11.51
CA HIS A 293 2.99 -6.12 12.81
C HIS A 293 2.26 -7.46 13.03
N ARG A 294 1.52 -7.95 12.03
CA ARG A 294 0.82 -9.24 12.10
C ARG A 294 1.80 -10.41 12.26
N ILE A 295 2.91 -10.39 11.53
CA ILE A 295 3.97 -11.41 11.63
C ILE A 295 4.60 -11.35 13.02
N THR A 296 4.96 -10.16 13.52
CA THR A 296 5.59 -9.98 14.84
C THR A 296 4.69 -10.52 15.96
N LYS A 297 3.41 -10.15 15.94
CA LYS A 297 2.42 -10.66 16.91
C LYS A 297 2.21 -12.16 16.79
N GLY A 298 2.10 -12.69 15.56
CA GLY A 298 1.97 -14.13 15.32
C GLY A 298 3.18 -14.91 15.83
N THR A 299 4.39 -14.39 15.63
CA THR A 299 5.63 -14.98 16.14
C THR A 299 5.70 -14.93 17.66
N ALA A 300 5.37 -13.79 18.28
CA ALA A 300 5.33 -13.65 19.73
C ALA A 300 4.35 -14.65 20.35
N LEU A 301 3.15 -14.77 19.77
CA LEU A 301 2.16 -15.74 20.20
C LEU A 301 2.64 -17.18 20.03
N ALA A 302 3.30 -17.51 18.90
CA ALA A 302 3.85 -18.84 18.68
C ALA A 302 4.90 -19.23 19.75
N PHE A 303 5.75 -18.29 20.16
CA PHE A 303 6.70 -18.51 21.26
C PHE A 303 5.98 -18.74 22.59
N ALA A 304 4.99 -17.90 22.92
CA ALA A 304 4.19 -18.07 24.13
C ALA A 304 3.48 -19.43 24.15
N THR A 305 2.80 -19.79 23.06
CA THR A 305 2.15 -21.09 22.89
C THR A 305 3.13 -22.24 23.03
N ALA A 306 4.34 -22.15 22.45
CA ALA A 306 5.35 -23.21 22.58
C ALA A 306 5.78 -23.45 24.03
N VAL A 307 5.86 -22.39 24.85
CA VAL A 307 6.13 -22.49 26.28
C VAL A 307 4.93 -23.08 27.03
N GLU A 308 3.72 -22.57 26.76
CA GLU A 308 2.48 -23.06 27.37
C GLU A 308 2.20 -24.53 27.04
N LEU A 309 2.64 -25.02 25.88
CA LEU A 309 2.52 -26.45 25.54
C LEU A 309 3.25 -27.36 26.52
N LYS A 310 4.31 -26.90 27.19
CA LYS A 310 4.98 -27.66 28.27
C LYS A 310 4.12 -27.77 29.54
N THR A 311 3.13 -26.90 29.72
CA THR A 311 2.38 -26.78 30.96
C THR A 311 0.88 -26.60 30.64
N PRO A 312 0.11 -27.69 30.50
CA PRO A 312 -1.25 -27.66 29.96
C PRO A 312 -2.24 -26.69 30.63
N TYR A 313 -2.06 -26.38 31.92
CA TYR A 313 -2.91 -25.43 32.64
C TYR A 313 -2.59 -23.95 32.35
N LEU A 314 -1.43 -23.64 31.75
CA LEU A 314 -1.06 -22.29 31.31
C LEU A 314 -1.63 -21.93 29.93
N ARG A 315 -2.47 -22.77 29.31
CA ARG A 315 -3.02 -22.49 27.98
C ARG A 315 -3.79 -21.17 27.93
N GLY A 316 -3.38 -20.31 27.00
CA GLY A 316 -3.95 -18.98 26.79
C GLY A 316 -3.67 -18.01 27.94
N HIS A 317 -2.79 -18.36 28.87
CA HIS A 317 -2.38 -17.51 30.00
C HIS A 317 -1.78 -16.20 29.48
N SER A 318 -0.82 -16.30 28.58
CA SER A 318 -0.08 -15.15 28.05
C SER A 318 -1.02 -14.17 27.34
N GLU A 319 -2.01 -14.68 26.59
CA GLU A 319 -3.03 -13.85 25.96
C GLU A 319 -3.95 -13.15 26.96
N ARG A 320 -4.40 -13.86 28.01
CA ARG A 320 -5.25 -13.26 29.05
C ARG A 320 -4.51 -12.19 29.84
N VAL A 321 -3.26 -12.46 30.24
CA VAL A 321 -2.38 -11.48 30.90
C VAL A 321 -2.21 -10.25 30.01
N ALA A 322 -1.95 -10.43 28.72
CA ALA A 322 -1.81 -9.31 27.79
C ALA A 322 -3.10 -8.50 27.61
N GLU A 323 -4.27 -9.14 27.62
CA GLU A 323 -5.56 -8.45 27.58
C GLU A 323 -5.84 -7.68 28.88
N TYR A 324 -5.57 -8.28 30.04
CA TYR A 324 -5.68 -7.60 31.34
C TYR A 324 -4.74 -6.41 31.44
N ALA A 325 -3.48 -6.57 31.05
CA ALA A 325 -2.49 -5.50 31.01
C ALA A 325 -2.96 -4.33 30.14
N ARG A 326 -3.54 -4.61 28.97
CA ARG A 326 -4.09 -3.59 28.07
C ARG A 326 -5.23 -2.81 28.71
N ARG A 327 -6.17 -3.50 29.36
CA ARG A 327 -7.31 -2.87 30.04
C ARG A 327 -6.87 -1.93 31.16
N ILE A 328 -5.85 -2.33 31.93
CA ILE A 328 -5.25 -1.49 32.96
C ILE A 328 -4.55 -0.28 32.32
N ALA A 329 -3.68 -0.50 31.32
CA ALA A 329 -2.89 0.54 30.67
C ALA A 329 -3.73 1.62 29.96
N ALA A 330 -4.91 1.26 29.45
CA ALA A 330 -5.83 2.20 28.83
C ALA A 330 -6.23 3.35 29.76
N ARG A 331 -6.30 3.12 31.09
CA ARG A 331 -6.60 4.17 32.07
C ARG A 331 -5.43 5.12 32.34
N PHE A 332 -4.21 4.68 32.05
CA PHE A 332 -3.00 5.50 32.12
C PHE A 332 -2.67 6.23 30.81
N GLY A 333 -3.50 6.07 29.76
CA GLY A 333 -3.18 6.58 28.41
C GLY A 333 -1.96 5.89 27.78
N ARG A 334 -1.64 4.68 28.23
CA ARG A 334 -0.45 3.90 27.86
C ARG A 334 -0.77 2.59 27.15
N ASP A 335 -1.98 2.46 26.61
CA ASP A 335 -2.34 1.33 25.76
C ASP A 335 -1.53 1.41 24.46
N ASN A 336 -0.47 0.62 24.38
CA ASN A 336 0.34 0.47 23.19
C ASN A 336 0.62 -1.01 22.90
N GLU A 337 0.88 -1.32 21.64
CA GLU A 337 1.14 -2.69 21.21
C GLU A 337 2.38 -3.29 21.89
N LEU A 338 3.37 -2.47 22.24
CA LEU A 338 4.60 -2.95 22.84
C LEU A 338 4.35 -3.57 24.22
N LEU A 339 3.46 -3.00 25.04
CA LEU A 339 3.04 -3.57 26.31
C LEU A 339 2.29 -4.88 26.08
N TYR A 340 1.42 -4.93 25.07
CA TYR A 340 0.71 -6.16 24.72
C TYR A 340 1.70 -7.28 24.34
N LEU A 341 2.69 -7.00 23.49
CA LEU A 341 3.75 -7.96 23.14
C LEU A 341 4.62 -8.33 24.35
N ALA A 342 4.93 -7.37 25.23
CA ALA A 342 5.67 -7.63 26.46
C ALA A 342 4.93 -8.63 27.35
N ALA A 343 3.63 -8.42 27.54
CA ALA A 343 2.78 -9.29 28.34
C ALA A 343 2.59 -10.68 27.70
N ILE A 344 2.51 -10.79 26.37
CA ILE A 344 2.50 -12.09 25.68
C ILE A 344 3.80 -12.87 25.94
N LEU A 345 4.94 -12.17 25.99
CA LEU A 345 6.26 -12.81 26.08
C LEU A 345 6.86 -12.81 27.48
N HIS A 346 6.16 -12.31 28.50
CA HIS A 346 6.73 -12.09 29.83
C HIS A 346 7.38 -13.35 30.41
N ASP A 347 6.75 -14.49 30.14
CA ASP A 347 7.13 -15.81 30.64
C ASP A 347 7.87 -16.70 29.62
N VAL A 348 8.26 -16.17 28.46
CA VAL A 348 8.88 -16.98 27.40
C VAL A 348 10.17 -17.69 27.87
N GLY A 349 10.87 -17.10 28.84
CA GLY A 349 12.05 -17.68 29.47
C GLY A 349 11.79 -18.99 30.21
N LYS A 350 10.53 -19.32 30.56
CA LYS A 350 10.18 -20.63 31.14
C LYS A 350 10.52 -21.81 30.21
N ILE A 351 10.81 -21.55 28.93
CA ILE A 351 11.32 -22.57 28.00
C ILE A 351 12.55 -23.32 28.54
N MET A 352 13.43 -22.65 29.29
CA MET A 352 14.64 -23.25 29.86
C MET A 352 14.37 -24.14 31.08
N ILE A 353 13.18 -24.02 31.69
CA ILE A 353 12.85 -24.71 32.92
C ILE A 353 12.47 -26.17 32.57
N PRO A 354 13.06 -27.18 33.25
CA PRO A 354 12.73 -28.58 33.01
C PRO A 354 11.27 -28.90 33.33
N ASP A 355 10.64 -29.73 32.51
CA ASP A 355 9.22 -30.09 32.65
C ASP A 355 8.94 -30.78 34.00
N ALA A 356 9.84 -31.66 34.45
CA ALA A 356 9.76 -32.31 35.76
C ALA A 356 9.72 -31.32 36.94
N LEU A 357 10.30 -30.13 36.77
CA LEU A 357 10.26 -29.07 37.79
C LEU A 357 8.94 -28.30 37.75
N MET A 358 8.39 -28.08 36.56
CA MET A 358 7.11 -27.41 36.34
C MET A 358 5.91 -28.26 36.81
N GLU A 359 6.05 -29.58 36.79
CA GLU A 359 5.00 -30.56 37.16
C GLU A 359 5.16 -31.12 38.58
N LYS A 360 6.20 -30.73 39.32
CA LYS A 360 6.53 -31.31 40.63
C LYS A 360 5.36 -31.13 41.64
N PRO A 361 4.80 -32.22 42.20
CA PRO A 361 3.84 -32.13 43.27
C PRO A 361 4.56 -31.77 44.59
N GLY A 362 4.23 -30.62 45.18
CA GLY A 362 4.75 -30.19 46.48
C GLY A 362 5.61 -28.93 46.43
N ARG A 363 6.37 -28.65 47.51
CA ARG A 363 7.23 -27.47 47.60
C ARG A 363 8.53 -27.68 46.83
N LEU A 364 8.98 -26.62 46.18
CA LEU A 364 10.29 -26.55 45.53
C LEU A 364 11.38 -26.34 46.57
N SER A 365 12.57 -26.91 46.35
CA SER A 365 13.78 -26.58 47.12
C SER A 365 14.27 -25.16 46.79
N GLU A 366 15.19 -24.63 47.58
CA GLU A 366 15.73 -23.28 47.32
C GLU A 366 16.49 -23.24 45.96
N ASP A 367 17.26 -24.27 45.64
CA ASP A 367 17.97 -24.37 44.35
C ASP A 367 17.00 -24.41 43.16
N GLU A 368 15.87 -25.12 43.33
CA GLU A 368 14.80 -25.21 42.35
C GLU A 368 14.08 -23.86 42.16
N LEU A 369 13.84 -23.13 43.24
CA LEU A 369 13.29 -21.78 43.23
C LEU A 369 14.25 -20.80 42.54
N GLU A 370 15.55 -20.89 42.81
CA GLU A 370 16.56 -20.06 42.16
C GLU A 370 16.58 -20.27 40.64
N LEU A 371 16.44 -21.52 40.18
CA LEU A 371 16.34 -21.82 38.77
C LEU A 371 15.09 -21.21 38.13
N ILE A 372 13.93 -21.29 38.79
CA ILE A 372 12.69 -20.67 38.30
C ILE A 372 12.83 -19.15 38.26
N ARG A 373 13.45 -18.52 39.27
CA ARG A 373 13.67 -17.06 39.32
C ARG A 373 14.53 -16.51 38.18
N LYS A 374 15.21 -17.36 37.40
CA LYS A 374 16.02 -16.96 36.23
C LYS A 374 15.18 -16.72 34.97
N HIS A 375 13.92 -17.14 34.93
CA HIS A 375 13.11 -16.99 33.71
C HIS A 375 12.92 -15.54 33.23
N PRO A 376 12.78 -14.49 34.08
CA PRO A 376 12.65 -13.12 33.59
C PRO A 376 13.93 -12.64 32.88
N GLU A 377 15.10 -13.10 33.34
CA GLU A 377 16.37 -12.79 32.69
C GLU A 377 16.51 -13.47 31.34
N VAL A 378 16.05 -14.71 31.22
CA VAL A 378 16.04 -15.42 29.94
C VAL A 378 14.99 -14.85 28.99
N SER A 379 13.80 -14.49 29.50
CA SER A 379 12.80 -13.75 28.71
C SER A 379 13.39 -12.45 28.16
N TYR A 380 14.12 -11.68 28.98
CA TYR A 380 14.84 -10.48 28.52
C TYR A 380 15.84 -10.80 27.39
N LEU A 381 16.64 -11.85 27.54
CA LEU A 381 17.65 -12.22 26.54
C LEU A 381 17.03 -12.66 25.20
N ILE A 382 15.86 -13.30 25.23
CA ILE A 382 15.12 -13.70 24.03
C ILE A 382 14.46 -12.47 23.39
N VAL A 383 13.72 -11.68 24.19
CA VAL A 383 12.90 -10.58 23.66
C VAL A 383 13.75 -9.43 23.14
N LYS A 384 14.90 -9.13 23.75
CA LYS A 384 15.80 -8.05 23.27
C LYS A 384 16.26 -8.26 21.82
N GLU A 385 16.35 -9.51 21.36
CA GLU A 385 16.75 -9.87 20.00
C GLU A 385 15.54 -9.94 19.06
N LEU A 386 14.36 -10.31 19.58
CA LEU A 386 13.13 -10.46 18.80
C LEU A 386 12.44 -9.11 18.51
N ILE A 387 12.39 -8.23 19.51
CA ILE A 387 11.69 -6.95 19.43
C ILE A 387 12.73 -5.82 19.52
N PRO A 388 12.87 -4.98 18.47
CA PRO A 388 13.86 -3.90 18.42
C PRO A 388 13.44 -2.67 19.26
N ALA A 389 12.97 -2.90 20.48
CA ALA A 389 12.61 -1.90 21.47
C ALA A 389 13.12 -2.37 22.85
N LYS A 390 14.25 -1.80 23.28
CA LYS A 390 14.96 -2.25 24.51
C LYS A 390 14.08 -2.18 25.76
N ASP A 391 13.18 -1.21 25.82
CA ASP A 391 12.27 -1.01 26.95
C ASP A 391 11.35 -2.23 27.15
N VAL A 392 10.89 -2.87 26.07
CA VAL A 392 10.01 -4.06 26.12
C VAL A 392 10.68 -5.20 26.87
N ALA A 393 11.93 -5.48 26.53
CA ALA A 393 12.69 -6.52 27.21
C ALA A 393 12.89 -6.19 28.69
N LEU A 394 13.12 -4.91 29.03
CA LEU A 394 13.27 -4.46 30.43
C LEU A 394 11.97 -4.59 31.22
N TRP A 395 10.82 -4.28 30.61
CA TRP A 395 9.51 -4.46 31.25
C TRP A 395 9.29 -5.93 31.63
N ILE A 396 9.63 -6.83 30.72
CA ILE A 396 9.61 -8.27 30.98
C ILE A 396 10.63 -8.64 32.05
N LYS A 397 11.87 -8.12 32.00
CA LYS A 397 12.86 -8.45 33.02
C LYS A 397 12.37 -8.11 34.44
N ALA A 398 11.67 -6.98 34.57
CA ALA A 398 11.25 -6.42 35.85
C ALA A 398 9.83 -6.84 36.29
N HIS A 399 9.13 -7.72 35.57
CA HIS A 399 7.72 -8.05 35.89
C HIS A 399 7.52 -8.81 37.21
N HIS A 400 8.61 -9.32 37.82
CA HIS A 400 8.63 -9.93 39.15
C HIS A 400 9.26 -9.04 40.24
N GLU A 401 9.55 -7.78 39.92
CA GLU A 401 9.88 -6.78 40.92
C GLU A 401 8.68 -6.49 41.81
N ARG A 402 8.94 -6.23 43.09
CA ARG A 402 7.90 -5.93 44.08
C ARG A 402 7.98 -4.47 44.48
N TRP A 403 6.83 -3.85 44.73
CA TRP A 403 6.77 -2.43 45.11
C TRP A 403 7.65 -2.08 46.32
N ASP A 404 7.78 -3.00 47.28
CA ASP A 404 8.60 -2.88 48.48
C ASP A 404 10.12 -3.04 48.27
N GLY A 405 10.56 -3.49 47.08
CA GLY A 405 11.95 -3.73 46.72
C GLY A 405 12.47 -5.13 47.05
N THR A 406 11.60 -6.06 47.49
CA THR A 406 11.98 -7.46 47.80
C THR A 406 11.82 -8.42 46.61
N GLY A 407 11.55 -7.87 45.42
CA GLY A 407 11.39 -8.63 44.18
C GLY A 407 12.72 -8.98 43.53
N TYR A 408 12.64 -9.51 42.30
CA TYR A 408 13.79 -9.97 41.53
C TYR A 408 13.54 -9.71 40.04
N PRO A 409 14.59 -9.68 39.18
CA PRO A 409 16.01 -9.95 39.43
C PRO A 409 16.89 -8.71 39.67
N LEU A 410 16.36 -7.50 39.51
CA LEU A 410 17.09 -6.22 39.59
C LEU A 410 17.02 -5.58 40.98
N GLY A 411 16.02 -5.91 41.79
CA GLY A 411 15.83 -5.34 43.13
C GLY A 411 15.35 -3.90 43.11
N LEU A 412 14.51 -3.55 42.13
CA LEU A 412 13.96 -2.21 41.94
C LEU A 412 12.82 -1.95 42.93
N LYS A 413 12.66 -0.69 43.37
CA LYS A 413 11.63 -0.31 44.33
C LYS A 413 10.72 0.80 43.82
N GLY A 414 9.42 0.69 44.09
CA GLY A 414 8.45 1.74 43.78
C GLY A 414 8.45 2.13 42.30
N GLU A 415 8.64 3.42 42.03
CA GLU A 415 8.65 4.01 40.69
C GLU A 415 9.92 3.70 39.87
N GLU A 416 10.95 3.12 40.48
CA GLU A 416 12.11 2.61 39.72
C GLU A 416 11.71 1.43 38.82
N ILE A 417 10.62 0.74 39.17
CA ILE A 417 10.02 -0.31 38.35
C ILE A 417 9.22 0.35 37.21
N PRO A 418 9.52 0.03 35.94
CA PRO A 418 8.75 0.56 34.81
C PRO A 418 7.24 0.35 34.98
N LEU A 419 6.43 1.34 34.62
CA LEU A 419 4.96 1.26 34.75
C LEU A 419 4.41 0.02 34.05
N GLU A 420 4.92 -0.27 32.86
CA GLU A 420 4.55 -1.43 32.05
C GLU A 420 4.83 -2.75 32.78
N ALA A 421 5.96 -2.87 33.49
CA ALA A 421 6.26 -4.05 34.31
C ALA A 421 5.32 -4.17 35.51
N ARG A 422 4.99 -3.05 36.17
CA ARG A 422 4.03 -3.00 37.29
C ARG A 422 2.63 -3.45 36.84
N ILE A 423 2.22 -3.05 35.63
CA ILE A 423 0.95 -3.48 35.01
C ILE A 423 0.97 -4.99 34.72
N ILE A 424 2.03 -5.50 34.10
CA ILE A 424 2.17 -6.94 33.81
C ILE A 424 2.12 -7.76 35.12
N ALA A 425 2.81 -7.32 36.18
CA ALA A 425 2.84 -8.02 37.46
C ALA A 425 1.44 -8.18 38.10
N VAL A 426 0.59 -7.15 37.98
CA VAL A 426 -0.80 -7.21 38.48
C VAL A 426 -1.67 -8.10 37.59
N ALA A 427 -1.51 -8.00 36.27
CA ALA A 427 -2.25 -8.81 35.30
C ALA A 427 -1.92 -10.31 35.43
N ASP A 428 -0.65 -10.67 35.54
CA ASP A 428 -0.17 -12.03 35.77
C ASP A 428 -0.71 -12.60 37.08
N ALA A 429 -0.58 -11.84 38.18
CA ALA A 429 -1.10 -12.27 39.48
C ALA A 429 -2.62 -12.55 39.44
N PHE A 430 -3.39 -11.71 38.77
CA PHE A 430 -4.83 -11.91 38.61
C PHE A 430 -5.16 -13.18 37.81
N ASP A 431 -4.50 -13.39 36.67
CA ASP A 431 -4.70 -14.60 35.86
C ASP A 431 -4.29 -15.87 36.63
N ALA A 432 -3.13 -15.82 37.29
CA ALA A 432 -2.60 -16.92 38.08
C ALA A 432 -3.47 -17.30 39.30
N MET A 433 -4.28 -16.37 39.81
CA MET A 433 -5.24 -16.59 40.89
C MET A 433 -6.60 -17.13 40.40
N THR A 434 -7.04 -16.72 39.21
CA THR A 434 -8.36 -17.05 38.65
C THR A 434 -8.34 -18.22 37.66
N THR A 435 -7.16 -18.74 37.34
CA THR A 435 -6.95 -19.91 36.47
C THR A 435 -6.86 -21.20 37.29
N GLU A 436 -7.52 -22.25 36.80
CA GLU A 436 -7.50 -23.60 37.37
C GLU A 436 -6.10 -24.23 37.26
N LYS A 437 -5.62 -24.85 38.34
CA LYS A 437 -4.33 -25.53 38.40
C LYS A 437 -4.52 -26.96 38.90
N PRO A 438 -3.65 -27.93 38.54
CA PRO A 438 -3.82 -29.35 38.93
C PRO A 438 -3.95 -29.61 40.44
N TYR A 439 -3.40 -28.69 41.25
CA TYR A 439 -3.33 -28.78 42.70
C TYR A 439 -4.19 -27.72 43.41
N ARG A 440 -4.93 -26.87 42.68
CA ARG A 440 -5.67 -25.75 43.26
C ARG A 440 -6.83 -25.27 42.37
N GLU A 441 -8.01 -25.22 42.98
CA GLU A 441 -9.21 -24.57 42.42
C GLU A 441 -9.00 -23.06 42.19
N PRO A 442 -9.53 -22.49 41.10
CA PRO A 442 -9.44 -21.05 40.83
C PRO A 442 -10.18 -20.25 41.90
N LEU A 443 -9.61 -19.10 42.27
CA LEU A 443 -10.31 -18.15 43.13
C LEU A 443 -11.47 -17.47 42.39
N SER A 444 -12.49 -17.06 43.14
CA SER A 444 -13.49 -16.13 42.61
C SER A 444 -12.83 -14.80 42.24
N GLU A 445 -13.44 -14.09 41.30
CA GLU A 445 -12.98 -12.76 40.89
C GLU A 445 -12.89 -11.81 42.09
N GLU A 446 -13.92 -11.81 42.96
CA GLU A 446 -13.96 -10.98 44.17
C GLU A 446 -12.79 -11.27 45.11
N GLU A 447 -12.45 -12.54 45.32
CA GLU A 447 -11.35 -12.94 46.21
C GLU A 447 -9.98 -12.63 45.58
N ALA A 448 -9.83 -12.79 44.26
CA ALA A 448 -8.61 -12.40 43.56
C ALA A 448 -8.37 -10.88 43.65
N LEU A 449 -9.42 -10.07 43.42
CA LEU A 449 -9.36 -8.61 43.56
C LEU A 449 -9.08 -8.18 45.00
N LYS A 450 -9.67 -8.87 45.99
CA LYS A 450 -9.39 -8.63 47.41
C LYS A 450 -7.91 -8.85 47.75
N ARG A 451 -7.30 -9.94 47.26
CA ARG A 451 -5.87 -10.21 47.47
C ARG A 451 -4.95 -9.17 46.80
N LEU A 452 -5.30 -8.71 45.59
CA LEU A 452 -4.57 -7.60 44.96
C LEU A 452 -4.61 -6.35 45.83
N ARG A 453 -5.78 -6.02 46.40
CA ARG A 453 -5.95 -4.88 47.31
C ARG A 453 -5.12 -5.02 48.59
N GLU A 454 -5.06 -6.22 49.18
CA GLU A 454 -4.27 -6.48 50.39
C GLU A 454 -2.76 -6.41 50.14
N GLY A 455 -2.30 -6.76 48.93
CA GLY A 455 -0.89 -6.65 48.54
C GLY A 455 -0.49 -5.30 47.94
N ALA A 456 -1.40 -4.35 47.83
CA ALA A 456 -1.12 -3.01 47.33
C ALA A 456 -0.14 -2.28 48.26
N GLY A 457 0.90 -1.66 47.68
CA GLY A 457 1.93 -0.93 48.43
C GLY A 457 3.01 -1.82 49.04
N THR A 458 2.95 -3.14 48.84
CA THR A 458 4.02 -4.09 49.19
C THR A 458 4.43 -4.91 47.99
N GLN A 459 3.55 -5.77 47.50
CA GLN A 459 3.80 -6.60 46.32
C GLN A 459 3.58 -5.82 45.03
N TRP A 460 2.47 -5.10 44.94
CA TRP A 460 2.05 -4.40 43.74
C TRP A 460 1.95 -2.89 43.97
N ASP A 461 2.08 -2.13 42.89
CA ASP A 461 1.86 -0.70 42.87
C ASP A 461 0.40 -0.35 43.27
N PRO A 462 0.19 0.47 44.32
CA PRO A 462 -1.15 0.91 44.74
C PRO A 462 -1.98 1.54 43.63
N GLU A 463 -1.37 2.34 42.76
CA GLU A 463 -2.08 3.06 41.71
C GLU A 463 -2.57 2.10 40.61
N VAL A 464 -1.69 1.17 40.20
CA VAL A 464 -2.03 0.11 39.24
C VAL A 464 -3.12 -0.80 39.79
N VAL A 465 -3.06 -1.16 41.07
CA VAL A 465 -4.09 -1.97 41.73
C VAL A 465 -5.43 -1.24 41.78
N ASP A 466 -5.47 0.05 42.13
CA ASP A 466 -6.72 0.83 42.16
C ASP A 466 -7.40 0.86 40.78
N VAL A 467 -6.60 0.99 39.71
CA VAL A 467 -7.10 0.88 38.34
C VAL A 467 -7.60 -0.53 38.04
N ALA A 468 -6.81 -1.55 38.37
CA ALA A 468 -7.13 -2.95 38.12
C ALA A 468 -8.47 -3.36 38.78
N LEU A 469 -8.72 -2.92 40.02
CA LEU A 469 -9.96 -3.15 40.75
C LEU A 469 -11.21 -2.61 40.03
N LYS A 470 -11.04 -1.61 39.15
CA LYS A 470 -12.13 -0.98 38.38
C LYS A 470 -12.28 -1.53 36.97
N THR A 471 -11.30 -2.29 36.47
CA THR A 471 -11.22 -2.68 35.05
C THR A 471 -11.11 -4.18 34.80
N LEU A 472 -10.61 -4.95 35.77
CA LEU A 472 -10.41 -6.39 35.60
C LEU A 472 -11.71 -7.15 35.83
N HIS A 473 -12.05 -7.98 34.86
CA HIS A 473 -13.11 -8.98 34.90
C HIS A 473 -12.59 -10.24 34.25
N ARG A 474 -12.92 -11.41 34.78
CA ARG A 474 -12.43 -12.69 34.27
C ARG A 474 -12.79 -12.85 32.79
N ILE A 475 -11.78 -13.17 31.97
CA ILE A 475 -11.95 -13.49 30.56
C ILE A 475 -12.13 -15.00 30.43
N GLU A 476 -13.22 -15.44 29.79
CA GLU A 476 -13.46 -16.85 29.49
C GLU A 476 -12.48 -17.38 28.43
N LYS A 477 -12.24 -18.70 28.44
CA LYS A 477 -11.38 -19.38 27.46
C LYS A 477 -11.94 -19.18 26.05
N ARG A 478 -11.07 -18.88 25.07
CA ARG A 478 -11.45 -18.82 23.65
C ARG A 478 -11.59 -20.25 23.09
N PRO A 479 -12.74 -20.62 22.49
CA PRO A 479 -12.98 -21.97 21.96
C PRO A 479 -12.02 -22.37 20.82
N GLU A 480 -11.49 -21.40 20.08
CA GLU A 480 -10.69 -21.62 18.86
C GLU A 480 -9.33 -22.28 19.16
N LEU A 481 -8.74 -21.98 20.32
CA LEU A 481 -7.46 -22.53 20.75
C LEU A 481 -7.59 -23.96 21.31
N ASP A 482 -8.76 -24.33 21.84
CA ASP A 482 -9.00 -25.67 22.39
C ASP A 482 -8.86 -26.76 21.31
N SER A 483 -9.26 -26.49 20.07
CA SER A 483 -9.06 -27.40 18.94
C SER A 483 -7.58 -27.67 18.66
N PHE A 484 -6.75 -26.62 18.63
CA PHE A 484 -5.32 -26.73 18.41
C PHE A 484 -4.64 -27.51 19.55
N TYR A 485 -4.96 -27.15 20.79
CA TYR A 485 -4.42 -27.83 21.97
C TYR A 485 -4.83 -29.30 22.05
N THR A 486 -6.06 -29.64 21.65
CA THR A 486 -6.53 -31.04 21.57
C THR A 486 -5.70 -31.87 20.58
N VAL A 487 -5.33 -31.30 19.44
CA VAL A 487 -4.45 -31.97 18.45
C VAL A 487 -3.05 -32.16 19.03
N ILE A 488 -2.49 -31.14 19.68
CA ILE A 488 -1.16 -31.24 20.30
C ILE A 488 -1.16 -32.25 21.44
N ASP A 489 -2.21 -32.31 22.26
CA ASP A 489 -2.34 -33.34 23.31
C ASP A 489 -2.36 -34.74 22.72
N ARG A 490 -3.10 -34.95 21.63
CA ARG A 490 -3.09 -36.22 20.91
C ARG A 490 -1.69 -36.57 20.41
N ILE A 491 -0.94 -35.61 19.87
CA ILE A 491 0.44 -35.83 19.39
C ILE A 491 1.40 -36.08 20.56
N LYS A 492 1.32 -35.30 21.65
CA LYS A 492 2.13 -35.47 22.86
C LYS A 492 1.90 -36.84 23.48
N ASN A 493 0.65 -37.27 23.60
CA ASN A 493 0.31 -38.59 24.10
C ASN A 493 0.86 -39.67 23.15
N THR A 494 0.83 -39.47 21.83
CA THR A 494 1.40 -40.44 20.88
C THR A 494 2.95 -40.50 20.93
N THR A 495 3.63 -39.35 21.07
CA THR A 495 5.11 -39.23 20.98
C THR A 495 5.80 -39.49 22.32
N CYS A 496 5.19 -39.07 23.43
CA CYS A 496 5.66 -39.36 24.78
C CYS A 496 5.59 -40.86 25.06
N TYR A 497 4.53 -41.55 24.62
CA TYR A 497 4.41 -43.00 24.76
C TYR A 497 5.62 -43.75 24.21
N THR A 498 6.16 -43.40 23.04
CA THR A 498 7.34 -44.10 22.47
C THR A 498 8.62 -43.84 23.28
N THR A 499 8.84 -42.61 23.72
CA THR A 499 10.05 -42.23 24.48
C THR A 499 10.01 -42.77 25.91
N LEU A 500 8.82 -42.78 26.52
CA LEU A 500 8.55 -43.33 27.84
C LEU A 500 8.65 -44.87 27.83
N LYS A 501 8.13 -45.53 26.77
CA LYS A 501 8.30 -46.97 26.49
C LYS A 501 9.77 -47.37 26.45
N LEU A 502 10.58 -46.65 25.68
CA LEU A 502 12.03 -46.86 25.60
C LEU A 502 12.73 -46.65 26.95
N ARG A 503 12.32 -45.63 27.72
CA ARG A 503 12.89 -45.37 29.06
C ARG A 503 12.57 -46.49 30.05
N VAL A 504 11.33 -46.99 30.06
CA VAL A 504 10.91 -48.13 30.90
C VAL A 504 11.69 -49.38 30.51
N LEU A 505 11.77 -49.69 29.22
CA LEU A 505 12.56 -50.83 28.74
C LEU A 505 14.03 -50.73 29.12
N TYR A 506 14.64 -49.55 28.98
CA TYR A 506 16.03 -49.32 29.37
C TYR A 506 16.24 -49.58 30.86
N ARG A 507 15.37 -49.03 31.73
CA ARG A 507 15.45 -49.22 33.19
C ARG A 507 15.21 -50.66 33.62
N ILE A 508 14.26 -51.35 32.99
CA ILE A 508 14.09 -52.80 33.20
C ILE A 508 15.38 -53.52 32.80
N GLY A 509 15.97 -53.19 31.66
CA GLY A 509 17.26 -53.71 31.22
C GLY A 509 18.43 -53.45 32.18
N GLU A 510 18.42 -52.33 32.92
CA GLU A 510 19.38 -52.06 34.00
C GLU A 510 19.15 -52.95 35.22
N GLU A 511 17.90 -53.11 35.65
CA GLU A 511 17.55 -54.00 36.76
C GLU A 511 17.90 -55.46 36.48
N ILE A 512 17.77 -55.92 35.22
CA ILE A 512 18.19 -57.28 34.81
C ILE A 512 19.68 -57.52 35.08
N ARG A 513 20.55 -56.52 34.89
CA ARG A 513 21.99 -56.66 35.16
C ARG A 513 22.31 -56.83 36.65
N ASN A 514 21.43 -56.35 37.52
CA ASN A 514 21.58 -56.41 38.97
C ASN A 514 20.78 -57.55 39.61
N LEU A 515 20.36 -58.53 38.81
CA LEU A 515 19.48 -59.62 39.21
C LEU A 515 20.19 -60.63 40.13
N VAL A 516 20.21 -60.32 41.44
CA VAL A 516 20.69 -61.23 42.50
C VAL A 516 19.53 -61.90 43.24
N ASN A 517 18.36 -61.27 43.28
CA ASN A 517 17.16 -61.77 43.97
C ASN A 517 15.92 -61.51 43.10
N LEU A 518 15.21 -62.59 42.75
CA LEU A 518 14.06 -62.54 41.85
C LEU A 518 12.91 -61.70 42.43
N ASP A 519 12.57 -61.86 43.72
CA ASP A 519 11.46 -61.12 44.33
C ASP A 519 11.72 -59.61 44.35
N ARG A 520 12.96 -59.22 44.67
CA ARG A 520 13.38 -57.82 44.64
C ARG A 520 13.30 -57.24 43.23
N PHE A 521 13.75 -58.00 42.23
CA PHE A 521 13.68 -57.60 40.83
C PHE A 521 12.22 -57.39 40.37
N LEU A 522 11.34 -58.37 40.62
CA LEU A 522 9.93 -58.28 40.22
C LEU A 522 9.26 -57.05 40.83
N HIS A 523 9.52 -56.77 42.12
CA HIS A 523 8.98 -55.59 42.79
C HIS A 523 9.55 -54.27 42.23
N ASN A 524 10.85 -54.21 41.95
CA ASN A 524 11.49 -53.04 41.35
C ASN A 524 10.96 -52.75 39.93
N VAL A 525 10.78 -53.78 39.11
CA VAL A 525 10.22 -53.62 37.77
C VAL A 525 8.79 -53.08 37.84
N LEU A 526 7.95 -53.62 38.72
CA LEU A 526 6.60 -53.08 38.91
C LEU A 526 6.62 -51.62 39.39
N LYS A 527 7.58 -51.22 40.21
CA LYS A 527 7.75 -49.80 40.59
C LYS A 527 8.12 -48.93 39.40
N ILE A 528 9.06 -49.36 38.55
CA ILE A 528 9.45 -48.64 37.33
C ILE A 528 8.24 -48.48 36.40
N VAL A 529 7.43 -49.53 36.24
CA VAL A 529 6.20 -49.48 35.45
C VAL A 529 5.16 -48.57 36.12
N LYS A 530 5.05 -48.62 37.46
CA LYS A 530 4.12 -47.78 38.23
C LYS A 530 4.39 -46.28 38.05
N GLU A 531 5.64 -45.88 37.88
CA GLU A 531 6.02 -44.48 37.66
C GLU A 531 5.47 -43.87 36.37
N VAL A 532 5.05 -44.71 35.40
CA VAL A 532 4.61 -44.26 34.07
C VAL A 532 3.14 -44.53 33.78
N VAL A 533 2.42 -45.15 34.71
CA VAL A 533 0.98 -45.43 34.60
C VAL A 533 0.20 -44.58 35.61
N PRO A 534 -1.11 -44.32 35.39
CA PRO A 534 -1.92 -43.53 36.31
C PRO A 534 -1.85 -44.00 37.78
N ALA A 535 -2.06 -43.06 38.72
CA ALA A 535 -1.85 -43.28 40.15
C ALA A 535 -2.80 -44.34 40.74
N ASP A 536 -3.98 -44.50 40.17
CA ASP A 536 -5.03 -45.46 40.53
C ASP A 536 -4.78 -46.89 40.00
N VAL A 537 -3.88 -47.07 39.02
CA VAL A 537 -3.60 -48.40 38.43
C VAL A 537 -2.86 -49.31 39.42
N LYS A 538 -3.40 -50.49 39.66
CA LYS A 538 -2.82 -51.52 40.54
C LYS A 538 -2.17 -52.59 39.67
N LEU A 539 -0.99 -53.07 40.09
CA LEU A 539 -0.20 -54.02 39.32
C LEU A 539 0.12 -55.25 40.18
N ALA A 540 -0.08 -56.45 39.63
CA ALA A 540 0.35 -57.71 40.23
C ALA A 540 1.04 -58.61 39.21
N LEU A 541 2.20 -59.17 39.59
CA LEU A 541 2.86 -60.23 38.83
C LEU A 541 2.51 -61.58 39.45
N VAL A 542 1.83 -62.40 38.66
CA VAL A 542 1.45 -63.76 39.01
C VAL A 542 2.36 -64.73 38.28
N LEU A 543 3.07 -65.60 39.01
CA LEU A 543 3.97 -66.58 38.42
C LEU A 543 3.47 -68.00 38.67
N LYS A 544 3.80 -68.91 37.75
CA LYS A 544 3.53 -70.33 37.89
C LYS A 544 4.59 -70.98 38.79
N GLU A 545 4.12 -71.61 39.87
CA GLU A 545 4.94 -72.42 40.75
C GLU A 545 4.30 -73.80 40.95
N LYS A 546 4.97 -74.84 40.44
CA LYS A 546 4.42 -76.20 40.37
C LYS A 546 3.06 -76.19 39.64
N ASP A 547 1.98 -76.48 40.37
CA ASP A 547 0.61 -76.55 39.84
C ASP A 547 -0.26 -75.34 40.17
N ASP A 548 0.31 -74.34 40.85
CA ASP A 548 -0.42 -73.15 41.32
C ASP A 548 0.08 -71.87 40.64
N LEU A 549 -0.81 -70.89 40.53
CA LEU A 549 -0.49 -69.51 40.14
C LEU A 549 -0.46 -68.65 41.39
N ILE A 550 0.69 -68.00 41.64
CA ILE A 550 0.95 -67.28 42.89
C ILE A 550 1.32 -65.83 42.58
N VAL A 551 0.72 -64.88 43.30
CA VAL A 551 1.12 -63.46 43.24
C VAL A 551 2.51 -63.31 43.87
N ARG A 552 3.51 -62.93 43.08
CA ARG A 552 4.92 -62.80 43.53
C ARG A 552 5.39 -61.38 43.73
N ALA A 553 4.78 -60.42 43.04
CA ALA A 553 5.02 -59.01 43.30
C ALA A 553 3.75 -58.21 43.06
N GLN A 554 3.64 -57.07 43.74
CA GLN A 554 2.55 -56.13 43.55
C GLN A 554 3.03 -54.70 43.77
N VAL A 555 2.36 -53.74 43.13
CA VAL A 555 2.46 -52.31 43.44
C VAL A 555 1.07 -51.67 43.33
N GLY A 556 0.70 -50.86 44.32
CA GLY A 556 -0.63 -50.22 44.38
C GLY A 556 -1.71 -51.10 45.02
N MET A 557 -1.35 -52.29 45.50
CA MET A 557 -2.24 -53.21 46.22
C MET A 557 -1.80 -53.37 47.69
N PRO A 558 -2.66 -53.93 48.56
CA PRO A 558 -2.26 -54.30 49.92
C PRO A 558 -1.07 -55.29 49.95
N PRO A 559 -0.09 -55.17 50.87
CA PRO A 559 1.09 -56.05 50.91
C PRO A 559 0.79 -57.55 51.11
N ASP A 560 -0.31 -57.88 51.75
CA ASP A 560 -0.78 -59.23 52.06
C ASP A 560 -1.27 -60.02 50.83
N VAL A 561 -1.39 -59.37 49.67
CA VAL A 561 -1.72 -60.07 48.41
C VAL A 561 -0.56 -60.94 47.91
N ILE A 562 0.69 -60.67 48.32
CA ILE A 562 1.85 -61.48 47.94
C ILE A 562 1.71 -62.87 48.55
N GLY A 563 1.86 -63.91 47.73
CA GLY A 563 1.71 -65.30 48.13
C GLY A 563 0.30 -65.87 47.98
N ILE A 564 -0.71 -65.04 47.63
CA ILE A 564 -2.06 -65.52 47.34
C ILE A 564 -2.03 -66.43 46.10
N LYS A 565 -2.71 -67.59 46.22
CA LYS A 565 -2.93 -68.53 45.13
C LYS A 565 -4.20 -68.19 44.38
N LEU A 566 -4.12 -68.05 43.06
CA LEU A 566 -5.30 -67.80 42.24
C LEU A 566 -6.18 -69.06 42.15
N PRO A 567 -7.52 -68.91 42.08
CA PRO A 567 -8.43 -70.02 41.84
C PRO A 567 -8.07 -70.83 40.58
N ARG A 568 -8.33 -72.14 40.62
CA ARG A 568 -8.02 -73.05 39.49
C ARG A 568 -9.08 -73.06 38.40
N ASP A 569 -10.30 -72.62 38.69
CA ASP A 569 -11.49 -72.77 37.84
C ASP A 569 -12.08 -71.44 37.33
N ARG A 570 -11.53 -70.29 37.75
CA ARG A 570 -12.09 -68.96 37.46
C ARG A 570 -11.03 -67.85 37.56
N GLY A 571 -11.37 -66.66 37.07
CA GLY A 571 -10.54 -65.45 37.10
C GLY A 571 -10.09 -65.01 35.70
N ILE A 572 -10.10 -63.70 35.45
CA ILE A 572 -9.65 -63.10 34.19
C ILE A 572 -8.14 -63.33 34.01
N THR A 573 -7.34 -63.05 35.04
CA THR A 573 -5.91 -63.40 35.09
C THR A 573 -5.63 -64.89 34.86
N ARG A 574 -6.46 -65.79 35.42
CA ARG A 574 -6.34 -67.25 35.19
C ARG A 574 -6.64 -67.62 33.74
N TRP A 575 -7.69 -67.03 33.17
CA TRP A 575 -8.07 -67.26 31.78
C TRP A 575 -6.95 -66.87 30.81
N ALA A 576 -6.32 -65.71 31.03
CA ALA A 576 -5.19 -65.24 30.22
C ALA A 576 -4.00 -66.21 30.27
N TYR A 577 -3.71 -66.76 31.46
CA TYR A 577 -2.69 -67.79 31.63
C TYR A 577 -2.97 -69.06 30.81
N GLU A 578 -4.22 -69.56 30.85
CA GLU A 578 -4.60 -70.82 30.20
C GLU A 578 -4.69 -70.74 28.67
N HIS A 579 -5.15 -69.60 28.15
CA HIS A 579 -5.37 -69.40 26.72
C HIS A 579 -4.13 -68.82 26.02
N CYS A 580 -3.11 -68.39 26.77
CA CYS A 580 -1.95 -67.69 26.25
C CYS A 580 -2.34 -66.43 25.44
N GLU A 581 -3.47 -65.81 25.80
CA GLU A 581 -4.01 -64.64 25.14
C GLU A 581 -4.17 -63.49 26.13
N PRO A 582 -3.75 -62.28 25.77
CA PRO A 582 -4.04 -61.11 26.58
C PRO A 582 -5.53 -60.74 26.50
N VAL A 583 -6.03 -60.11 27.54
CA VAL A 583 -7.44 -59.68 27.59
C VAL A 583 -7.58 -58.33 28.27
N ILE A 584 -8.43 -57.48 27.70
CA ILE A 584 -8.89 -56.22 28.29
C ILE A 584 -10.36 -56.40 28.68
N VAL A 585 -10.68 -56.15 29.94
CA VAL A 585 -12.04 -56.16 30.47
C VAL A 585 -12.36 -54.78 31.01
N ASN A 586 -13.07 -53.98 30.21
CA ASN A 586 -13.40 -52.58 30.52
C ASN A 586 -14.57 -52.41 31.51
N ASP A 587 -15.30 -53.48 31.81
CA ASP A 587 -16.34 -53.50 32.85
C ASP A 587 -16.38 -54.90 33.48
N VAL A 588 -15.58 -55.11 34.53
CA VAL A 588 -15.39 -56.44 35.13
C VAL A 588 -16.68 -57.03 35.71
N GLU A 589 -17.63 -56.18 36.11
CA GLU A 589 -18.93 -56.63 36.63
C GLU A 589 -19.78 -57.36 35.59
N LYS A 590 -19.51 -57.13 34.30
CA LYS A 590 -20.22 -57.78 33.19
C LYS A 590 -19.50 -59.01 32.67
N ASP A 591 -18.27 -59.28 33.12
CA ASP A 591 -17.49 -60.40 32.65
C ASP A 591 -17.71 -61.63 33.55
N PRO A 592 -18.19 -62.76 33.01
CA PRO A 592 -18.47 -63.96 33.80
C PRO A 592 -17.22 -64.61 34.41
N ARG A 593 -16.01 -64.21 33.97
CA ARG A 593 -14.73 -64.72 34.50
C ARG A 593 -14.28 -63.95 35.74
N TYR A 594 -14.80 -62.75 35.97
CA TYR A 594 -14.36 -61.89 37.06
C TYR A 594 -14.63 -62.53 38.42
N PHE A 595 -13.65 -62.42 39.32
CA PHE A 595 -13.72 -62.91 40.68
C PHE A 595 -13.19 -61.82 41.60
N ALA A 596 -14.04 -61.28 42.47
CA ALA A 596 -13.64 -60.29 43.46
C ALA A 596 -13.03 -60.99 44.69
N PRO A 597 -11.75 -60.77 45.03
CA PRO A 597 -11.15 -61.32 46.23
C PRO A 597 -11.79 -60.72 47.50
N PRO A 598 -12.05 -61.51 48.56
CA PRO A 598 -12.64 -60.99 49.79
C PRO A 598 -11.76 -59.91 50.43
N GLY A 599 -12.33 -58.74 50.72
CA GLY A 599 -11.64 -57.65 51.42
C GLY A 599 -10.86 -56.65 50.55
N GLN A 600 -10.89 -56.81 49.21
CA GLN A 600 -10.31 -55.85 48.28
C GLN A 600 -11.32 -54.80 47.81
N GLU A 601 -10.81 -53.63 47.41
CA GLU A 601 -11.60 -52.58 46.77
C GLU A 601 -12.20 -53.07 45.45
N LYS A 602 -13.38 -52.55 45.13
CA LYS A 602 -14.12 -52.94 43.92
C LYS A 602 -13.41 -52.42 42.67
N ILE A 603 -12.94 -53.34 41.83
CA ILE A 603 -12.29 -53.04 40.55
C ILE A 603 -13.37 -52.74 39.48
N GLY A 604 -13.07 -51.79 38.59
CA GLY A 604 -13.92 -51.37 37.47
C GLY A 604 -13.46 -51.95 36.13
N SER A 605 -12.14 -51.98 35.90
CA SER A 605 -11.51 -52.58 34.71
C SER A 605 -10.30 -53.43 35.10
N GLU A 606 -10.08 -54.55 34.40
CA GLU A 606 -8.92 -55.45 34.54
C GLU A 606 -8.30 -55.71 33.17
N MET A 607 -6.97 -55.76 33.11
CA MET A 607 -6.22 -56.21 31.94
C MET A 607 -5.19 -57.25 32.39
N ALA A 608 -5.29 -58.44 31.81
CA ALA A 608 -4.40 -59.56 32.11
C ALA A 608 -3.52 -59.86 30.89
N VAL A 609 -2.20 -59.80 31.09
CA VAL A 609 -1.20 -59.93 30.02
C VAL A 609 -0.25 -61.10 30.32
N PRO A 610 -0.26 -62.18 29.53
CA PRO A 610 0.61 -63.33 29.75
C PRO A 610 2.11 -63.00 29.67
N LEU A 611 2.90 -63.64 30.54
CA LEU A 611 4.35 -63.72 30.43
C LEU A 611 4.72 -65.02 29.72
N VAL A 612 5.26 -64.92 28.51
CA VAL A 612 5.51 -66.06 27.61
C VAL A 612 7.01 -66.21 27.37
N VAL A 613 7.51 -67.44 27.50
CA VAL A 613 8.88 -67.84 27.16
C VAL A 613 8.80 -69.04 26.20
N GLY A 614 9.25 -68.84 24.96
CA GLY A 614 9.01 -69.81 23.88
C GLY A 614 7.51 -70.03 23.69
N ASP A 615 7.06 -71.28 23.76
CA ASP A 615 5.63 -71.66 23.66
C ASP A 615 4.95 -71.86 25.02
N LYS A 616 5.57 -71.40 26.12
CA LYS A 616 5.08 -71.63 27.50
C LYS A 616 4.74 -70.32 28.20
N VAL A 617 3.54 -70.26 28.78
CA VAL A 617 3.17 -69.20 29.73
C VAL A 617 3.78 -69.52 31.09
N ILE A 618 4.59 -68.61 31.61
CA ILE A 618 5.27 -68.74 32.92
C ILE A 618 4.61 -67.88 34.02
N GLY A 619 3.71 -66.99 33.64
CA GLY A 619 2.99 -66.10 34.54
C GLY A 619 2.06 -65.15 33.79
N VAL A 620 1.43 -64.23 34.52
CA VAL A 620 0.58 -63.17 33.99
C VAL A 620 0.85 -61.88 34.77
N LEU A 621 0.92 -60.76 34.06
CA LEU A 621 0.86 -59.43 34.63
C LEU A 621 -0.60 -59.00 34.66
N ASP A 622 -1.11 -58.79 35.85
CA ASP A 622 -2.44 -58.30 36.13
C ASP A 622 -2.40 -56.80 36.40
N VAL A 623 -3.30 -56.07 35.76
CA VAL A 623 -3.37 -54.61 35.74
C VAL A 623 -4.81 -54.19 35.99
N GLU A 624 -5.07 -53.52 37.10
CA GLU A 624 -6.43 -53.22 37.56
C GLU A 624 -6.62 -51.73 37.85
N THR A 625 -7.84 -51.23 37.74
CA THR A 625 -8.25 -49.92 38.29
C THR A 625 -9.72 -49.95 38.71
N THR A 626 -10.09 -49.08 39.65
CA THR A 626 -11.49 -48.86 40.06
C THR A 626 -12.34 -48.22 38.97
N GLU A 627 -11.73 -47.59 37.96
CA GLU A 627 -12.43 -46.93 36.86
C GLU A 627 -12.90 -47.93 35.79
N LYS A 628 -14.08 -47.68 35.20
CA LYS A 628 -14.59 -48.45 34.05
C LYS A 628 -14.07 -47.86 32.73
N ASN A 629 -13.89 -48.68 31.71
CA ASN A 629 -13.38 -48.32 30.39
C ASN A 629 -11.99 -47.68 30.43
N ALA A 630 -11.15 -48.13 31.35
CA ALA A 630 -9.86 -47.50 31.60
C ALA A 630 -8.75 -47.93 30.65
N PHE A 631 -8.87 -49.10 30.01
CA PHE A 631 -7.77 -49.70 29.25
C PHE A 631 -8.05 -49.71 27.74
N THR A 632 -7.01 -49.33 26.98
CA THR A 632 -7.03 -49.26 25.51
C THR A 632 -6.16 -50.34 24.87
N PRO A 633 -6.35 -50.66 23.57
CA PRO A 633 -5.43 -51.52 22.83
C PRO A 633 -3.97 -51.05 22.87
N GLU A 634 -3.73 -49.73 22.94
CA GLU A 634 -2.41 -49.13 23.04
C GLU A 634 -1.73 -49.40 24.39
N ASP A 635 -2.51 -49.42 25.47
CA ASP A 635 -2.04 -49.83 26.80
C ASP A 635 -1.69 -51.31 26.79
N LEU A 636 -2.53 -52.16 26.17
CA LEU A 636 -2.21 -53.57 26.01
C LEU A 636 -0.88 -53.78 25.28
N ALA A 637 -0.66 -53.08 24.17
CA ALA A 637 0.62 -53.14 23.45
C ALA A 637 1.82 -52.70 24.31
N PHE A 638 1.63 -51.71 25.20
CA PHE A 638 2.66 -51.31 26.16
C PHE A 638 2.96 -52.43 27.17
N PHE A 639 1.94 -52.99 27.80
CA PHE A 639 2.13 -54.01 28.82
C PHE A 639 2.62 -55.34 28.25
N GLN A 640 2.26 -55.70 27.01
CA GLN A 640 2.86 -56.84 26.29
C GLN A 640 4.37 -56.69 26.10
N MET A 641 4.82 -55.47 25.79
CA MET A 641 6.26 -55.16 25.67
C MET A 641 6.96 -55.30 27.03
N VAL A 642 6.32 -54.85 28.11
CA VAL A 642 6.82 -55.01 29.49
C VAL A 642 6.87 -56.49 29.90
N THR A 643 5.81 -57.26 29.69
CA THR A 643 5.79 -58.70 30.04
C THR A 643 6.81 -59.50 29.25
N THR A 644 7.04 -59.15 27.98
CA THR A 644 8.12 -59.75 27.17
C THR A 644 9.49 -59.53 27.80
N ALA A 645 9.79 -58.31 28.26
CA ALA A 645 11.05 -58.00 28.93
C ALA A 645 11.19 -58.74 30.27
N ILE A 646 10.12 -58.79 31.08
CA ILE A 646 10.11 -59.51 32.36
C ILE A 646 10.29 -61.01 32.14
N ALA A 647 9.58 -61.61 31.17
CA ALA A 647 9.67 -63.02 30.88
C ALA A 647 11.09 -63.43 30.47
N GLY A 648 11.74 -62.66 29.60
CA GLY A 648 13.14 -62.87 29.23
C GLY A 648 14.11 -62.74 30.41
N ALA A 649 13.85 -61.81 31.33
CA ALA A 649 14.64 -61.65 32.55
C ALA A 649 14.53 -62.87 33.49
N ILE A 650 13.30 -63.34 33.73
CA ILE A 650 13.02 -64.51 34.57
C ILE A 650 13.72 -65.75 34.00
N GLU A 651 13.61 -65.96 32.68
CA GLU A 651 14.26 -67.08 32.01
C GLU A 651 15.78 -67.00 32.11
N THR A 652 16.35 -65.80 31.92
CA THR A 652 17.79 -65.58 32.10
C THR A 652 18.22 -65.95 33.52
N ALA A 653 17.51 -65.48 34.55
CA ALA A 653 17.78 -65.80 35.95
C ALA A 653 17.75 -67.30 36.22
N ARG A 654 16.75 -67.99 35.66
CA ARG A 654 16.57 -69.43 35.80
C ARG A 654 17.74 -70.19 35.19
N LEU A 655 18.16 -69.84 33.98
CA LEU A 655 19.28 -70.48 33.28
C LEU A 655 20.62 -70.26 34.01
N TYR A 656 20.83 -69.10 34.64
CA TYR A 656 22.01 -68.86 35.49
C TYR A 656 22.01 -69.75 36.73
N HIS A 657 20.86 -69.88 37.41
CA HIS A 657 20.73 -70.73 38.60
C HIS A 657 20.92 -72.21 38.27
N GLU A 658 20.36 -72.70 37.16
CA GLU A 658 20.55 -74.08 36.70
C GLU A 658 22.02 -74.38 36.33
N ARG A 659 22.78 -73.38 35.84
CA ARG A 659 24.23 -73.50 35.59
C ARG A 659 25.07 -73.50 36.87
N GLU A 660 24.75 -72.67 37.86
CA GLU A 660 25.46 -72.65 39.15
C GLU A 660 25.20 -73.91 39.98
N VAL A 661 24.03 -74.53 39.86
CA VAL A 661 23.70 -75.78 40.57
C VAL A 661 24.28 -77.02 39.85
N ALA A 662 24.57 -76.92 38.55
CA ALA A 662 25.18 -77.98 37.75
C ALA A 662 26.73 -77.95 37.73
N ALA A 663 27.35 -76.86 38.17
CA ALA A 663 28.79 -76.69 38.36
C ALA A 663 29.19 -77.02 39.80
#